data_AF-A0A9P9KUZ0-F1
#
_entry.id   AF-A0A9P9KUZ0-F1
#
_cell.length_a   1.000
_cell.length_b   1.000
_cell.length_c   1.000
_cell.angle_alpha   90.00
_cell.angle_beta   90.00
_cell.angle_gamma   90.00
#
_symmetry.space_group_name_H-M   'P 1'
#
loop_
_entity.id
_entity.type
_entity.pdbx_description
1 polymer ?
#
loop_
_entity_poly.entity_id
_entity_poly.type
_entity_poly.pdbx_seq_one_letter_code
_entity_poly.pdbx_strand_id
1 'polypeptide(L)'
;MLWCLDGFVLNAGYPKLDWVPQTLSHLYGYADDLASKGGKFRLALSLDLYATGAWCYDKKLGDDCGGPKEYEAILNSFLGRDSYFRYGRDNFPFITSFSTGRQTDKNFVAWKKSFANEMYFVPGIDDTTGFWESYPAWWDYWGDLIDGASVWESAWPKVHGINEGDLSRDTKVMGPLQKKGKTFMMPISMLQYKNAYGANLYRRGEMNVVKRMENILGMDPQPNIIQLLTWNDGPENHHFGNLWPEQNTDAQPNQYDSPDGSDHTALQSLYSAFIHAWKNGGSMVLVFSKRDESIPQGALWHKSIFQSTTCPGGDSSVKYFQAPNGTDAGQDALHWALVVPANAAGFTTGLNYGTVEDGVEDGTQRLVIKNGDIVVAGTDRGRCLAQDCHNGIYNFNPVIMPVKGEKVLGTTLGPRDADPSHNHNSPYASIPFDGYISCSLSQKEDIKPAWRDVVTILAKIPAFQPGGLLEQRNFGADIAERSSNISFINGVYANLRKLTTTAREGRIIRASCQDLTQAGFDIQTRCNSIKGAAGTIGGYAFDDATSSPGGTIVFCGGFFAPGQEHLAAVQRELDAHRTKQKDSIFMNGKFRPMIHELVHLPSVSHNLIGSGKEDDVIIKDQYIGADQQTNAYKVYMPEMVKKLARMRTRRYLTTANADTYAWYTVENDDDPTTTSSAPPEPQPTAQSTTYDCKGSGICGLSTFQVKYCDRAINSLIRNDDKNYGDGKALSGNCWGDATDNGCGVFVTGKGCVLSGNEMWWKYQDLRDDDKGGCDRCGSVHYGDGCRFTVNYQTNCDNR
;
A
#
# COMPACT_ATOMS: atom_id res chain seq x y z
N MET A 1 12.74 10.72 -14.05
CA MET A 1 13.78 9.70 -13.78
C MET A 1 14.67 10.23 -12.67
N LEU A 2 14.56 9.69 -11.45
CA LEU A 2 14.86 10.41 -10.20
C LEU A 2 16.09 9.90 -9.41
N TRP A 3 16.88 8.93 -9.92
CA TRP A 3 17.83 8.18 -9.07
C TRP A 3 19.23 7.91 -9.67
N CYS A 4 19.64 8.59 -10.75
CA CYS A 4 20.95 8.42 -11.43
C CYS A 4 21.30 7.02 -11.98
N LEU A 5 20.39 6.05 -11.87
CA LEU A 5 20.55 4.72 -12.44
C LEU A 5 20.63 4.79 -13.98
N ASP A 6 21.56 4.05 -14.56
CA ASP A 6 21.67 3.93 -16.02
C ASP A 6 20.59 3.01 -16.60
N GLY A 7 20.01 2.13 -15.79
CA GLY A 7 19.06 1.15 -16.27
C GLY A 7 18.70 0.09 -15.24
N PHE A 8 17.87 -0.86 -15.68
CA PHE A 8 17.59 -2.08 -14.94
C PHE A 8 18.08 -3.32 -15.68
N VAL A 9 18.61 -4.27 -14.91
CA VAL A 9 18.80 -5.64 -15.35
C VAL A 9 17.58 -6.42 -14.88
N LEU A 10 16.71 -6.81 -15.82
CA LEU A 10 15.48 -7.51 -15.54
C LEU A 10 15.76 -9.01 -15.39
N ASN A 11 15.56 -9.55 -14.18
CA ASN A 11 15.61 -10.99 -13.97
C ASN A 11 14.40 -11.64 -14.66
N ALA A 12 14.66 -12.64 -15.50
CA ALA A 12 13.65 -13.47 -16.12
C ALA A 12 13.84 -14.92 -15.65
N GLY A 13 12.83 -15.43 -14.93
CA GLY A 13 12.70 -16.83 -14.52
C GLY A 13 12.44 -17.77 -15.70
N TYR A 14 11.24 -18.34 -15.80
CA TYR A 14 10.90 -19.16 -16.97
C TYR A 14 10.38 -18.28 -18.13
N PRO A 15 11.14 -18.11 -19.23
CA PRO A 15 10.84 -17.11 -20.27
C PRO A 15 9.65 -17.48 -21.17
N LYS A 16 9.18 -18.74 -21.11
CA LYS A 16 8.10 -19.27 -21.97
C LYS A 16 6.70 -19.11 -21.35
N LEU A 17 6.57 -18.48 -20.18
CA LEU A 17 5.24 -18.15 -19.64
C LEU A 17 4.61 -17.02 -20.45
N ASP A 18 3.33 -17.16 -20.80
CA ASP A 18 2.62 -16.24 -21.71
C ASP A 18 2.64 -14.76 -21.25
N TRP A 19 2.70 -14.53 -19.95
CA TRP A 19 2.75 -13.17 -19.39
C TRP A 19 4.14 -12.53 -19.50
N VAL A 20 5.23 -13.30 -19.60
CA VAL A 20 6.60 -12.76 -19.58
C VAL A 20 6.88 -11.88 -20.81
N PRO A 21 6.60 -12.29 -22.06
CA PRO A 21 6.77 -11.42 -23.22
C PRO A 21 5.90 -10.15 -23.16
N GLN A 22 4.69 -10.25 -22.60
CA GLN A 22 3.78 -9.10 -22.44
C GLN A 22 4.36 -8.08 -21.46
N THR A 23 4.78 -8.54 -20.28
CA THR A 23 5.41 -7.70 -19.26
C THR A 23 6.68 -7.03 -19.79
N LEU A 24 7.56 -7.77 -20.47
CA LEU A 24 8.76 -7.19 -21.09
C LEU A 24 8.40 -6.17 -22.17
N SER A 25 7.37 -6.42 -22.98
CA SER A 25 6.90 -5.46 -23.99
C SER A 25 6.44 -4.14 -23.37
N HIS A 26 5.76 -4.19 -22.22
CA HIS A 26 5.40 -2.97 -21.48
C HIS A 26 6.61 -2.23 -20.94
N LEU A 27 7.56 -2.95 -20.32
CA LEU A 27 8.77 -2.34 -19.75
C LEU A 27 9.66 -1.70 -20.82
N TYR A 28 9.95 -2.44 -21.89
CA TYR A 28 10.72 -1.92 -23.03
C TYR A 28 9.97 -0.82 -23.77
N GLY A 29 8.64 -0.91 -23.91
CA GLY A 29 7.83 0.16 -24.50
C GLY A 29 7.97 1.48 -23.75
N TYR A 30 7.98 1.46 -22.42
CA TYR A 30 8.24 2.65 -21.61
C TYR A 30 9.70 3.12 -21.74
N ALA A 31 10.66 2.21 -21.73
CA ALA A 31 12.07 2.56 -21.90
C ALA A 31 12.37 3.15 -23.29
N ASP A 32 11.70 2.69 -24.35
CA ASP A 32 11.80 3.26 -25.69
C ASP A 32 11.16 4.64 -25.78
N ASP A 33 10.00 4.86 -25.14
CA ASP A 33 9.41 6.20 -25.04
C ASP A 33 10.39 7.16 -24.36
N LEU A 34 11.01 6.74 -23.26
CA LEU A 34 12.04 7.52 -22.59
C LEU A 34 13.26 7.77 -23.50
N ALA A 35 13.73 6.76 -24.22
CA ALA A 35 14.85 6.89 -25.16
C ALA A 35 14.53 7.87 -26.30
N SER A 36 13.31 7.82 -26.85
CA SER A 36 12.83 8.71 -27.92
C SER A 36 12.81 10.18 -27.49
N LYS A 37 12.65 10.44 -26.19
CA LYS A 37 12.68 11.76 -25.56
C LYS A 37 14.08 12.19 -25.10
N GLY A 38 15.13 11.47 -25.53
CA GLY A 38 16.53 11.76 -25.17
C GLY A 38 16.95 11.17 -23.82
N GLY A 39 16.14 10.32 -23.21
CA GLY A 39 16.48 9.61 -21.97
C GLY A 39 17.61 8.60 -22.17
N LYS A 40 18.47 8.47 -21.16
CA LYS A 40 19.61 7.53 -21.14
C LYS A 40 19.35 6.22 -20.42
N PHE A 41 18.15 6.04 -19.86
CA PHE A 41 17.78 4.83 -19.13
C PHE A 41 17.66 3.64 -20.10
N ARG A 42 18.23 2.50 -19.74
CA ARG A 42 18.25 1.29 -20.57
C ARG A 42 17.80 0.06 -19.79
N LEU A 43 17.47 -1.01 -20.52
CA LEU A 43 17.09 -2.30 -19.94
C LEU A 43 18.01 -3.40 -20.49
N ALA A 44 18.39 -4.34 -19.65
CA ALA A 44 19.07 -5.58 -20.03
C ALA A 44 18.33 -6.77 -19.43
N LEU A 45 18.56 -7.98 -19.96
CA LEU A 45 18.03 -9.21 -19.38
C LEU A 45 19.10 -9.94 -18.56
N SER A 46 18.72 -10.39 -17.36
CA SER A 46 19.40 -11.41 -16.58
C SER A 46 18.64 -12.73 -16.69
N LEU A 47 19.31 -13.75 -17.20
CA LEU A 47 18.76 -15.10 -17.33
C LEU A 47 18.83 -15.81 -15.97
N ASP A 48 17.68 -16.13 -15.37
CA ASP A 48 17.64 -16.93 -14.16
C ASP A 48 17.64 -18.42 -14.50
N LEU A 49 18.84 -18.92 -14.77
CA LEU A 49 19.05 -20.30 -15.20
C LEU A 49 18.70 -21.31 -14.10
N TYR A 50 18.82 -20.92 -12.82
CA TYR A 50 18.42 -21.77 -11.71
C TYR A 50 16.90 -21.93 -11.64
N ALA A 51 16.15 -20.82 -11.68
CA ALA A 51 14.69 -20.86 -11.69
C ALA A 51 14.14 -21.55 -12.95
N THR A 52 14.78 -21.34 -14.10
CA THR A 52 14.44 -22.02 -15.35
C THR A 52 14.62 -23.53 -15.23
N GLY A 53 15.75 -23.97 -14.68
CA GLY A 53 16.02 -25.38 -14.41
C GLY A 53 14.98 -25.97 -13.46
N ALA A 54 14.72 -25.31 -12.33
CA ALA A 54 13.73 -25.76 -11.34
C ALA A 54 12.34 -25.95 -11.97
N TRP A 55 11.87 -24.95 -12.74
CA TRP A 55 10.58 -25.01 -13.43
C TRP A 55 10.49 -26.22 -14.38
N CYS A 56 11.55 -26.44 -15.15
CA CYS A 56 11.66 -27.53 -16.11
C CYS A 56 11.60 -28.92 -15.43
N TYR A 57 12.34 -29.10 -14.33
CA TYR A 57 12.37 -30.36 -13.59
C TYR A 57 11.06 -30.63 -12.84
N ASP A 58 10.50 -29.63 -12.18
CA ASP A 58 9.25 -29.77 -11.40
C ASP A 58 8.06 -30.10 -12.30
N LYS A 59 8.07 -29.64 -13.54
CA LYS A 59 7.02 -29.92 -14.54
C LYS A 59 7.32 -31.12 -15.44
N LYS A 60 8.47 -31.78 -15.27
CA LYS A 60 8.92 -32.92 -16.10
C LYS A 60 8.87 -32.62 -17.60
N LEU A 61 9.25 -31.41 -17.99
CA LEU A 61 9.11 -30.94 -19.38
C LEU A 61 10.16 -31.55 -20.35
N GLY A 62 11.12 -32.32 -19.84
CA GLY A 62 12.10 -33.07 -20.62
C GLY A 62 13.50 -33.06 -19.99
N ASP A 63 14.48 -33.67 -20.68
CA ASP A 63 15.89 -33.71 -20.24
C ASP A 63 16.76 -32.60 -20.88
N ASP A 64 16.24 -31.88 -21.89
CA ASP A 64 16.90 -30.78 -22.61
C ASP A 64 16.23 -29.43 -22.31
N CYS A 65 15.92 -29.16 -21.05
CA CYS A 65 15.25 -27.93 -20.63
C CYS A 65 15.86 -27.39 -19.32
N GLY A 66 16.21 -26.11 -19.29
CA GLY A 66 16.92 -25.47 -18.16
C GLY A 66 18.17 -24.66 -18.51
N GLY A 67 18.53 -24.57 -19.80
CA GLY A 67 19.71 -23.85 -20.27
C GLY A 67 19.42 -22.50 -20.93
N PRO A 68 20.46 -21.75 -21.33
CA PRO A 68 20.30 -20.42 -21.94
C PRO A 68 19.49 -20.44 -23.26
N LYS A 69 19.41 -21.60 -23.93
CA LYS A 69 18.57 -21.81 -25.12
C LYS A 69 17.09 -21.50 -24.90
N GLU A 70 16.59 -21.69 -23.67
CA GLU A 70 15.18 -21.39 -23.33
C GLU A 70 14.81 -19.92 -23.58
N TYR A 71 15.81 -19.03 -23.58
CA TYR A 71 15.66 -17.60 -23.74
C TYR A 71 15.79 -17.12 -25.19
N GLU A 72 16.02 -18.00 -26.16
CA GLU A 72 16.30 -17.59 -27.54
C GLU A 72 15.20 -16.72 -28.14
N ALA A 73 13.94 -17.15 -28.00
CA ALA A 73 12.79 -16.44 -28.55
C ALA A 73 12.61 -15.04 -27.92
N ILE A 74 12.78 -14.95 -26.60
CA ILE A 74 12.59 -13.68 -25.89
C ILE A 74 13.73 -12.71 -26.21
N LEU A 75 14.97 -13.19 -26.24
CA LEU A 75 16.12 -12.37 -26.61
C LEU A 75 15.99 -11.85 -28.05
N ASN A 76 15.66 -12.71 -29.02
CA ASN A 76 15.42 -12.29 -30.40
C ASN A 76 14.35 -11.18 -30.53
N SER A 77 13.40 -11.13 -29.60
CA SER A 77 12.33 -10.12 -29.59
C SER A 77 12.77 -8.74 -29.07
N PHE A 78 13.82 -8.67 -28.25
CA PHE A 78 14.20 -7.44 -27.53
C PHE A 78 15.61 -6.92 -27.82
N LEU A 79 16.57 -7.76 -28.23
CA LEU A 79 17.98 -7.36 -28.43
C LEU A 79 18.18 -6.25 -29.48
N GLY A 80 17.23 -6.09 -30.42
CA GLY A 80 17.28 -5.06 -31.45
C GLY A 80 16.80 -3.67 -31.02
N ARG A 81 16.27 -3.50 -29.80
CA ARG A 81 15.64 -2.24 -29.37
C ARG A 81 16.67 -1.18 -28.97
N ASP A 82 16.34 0.09 -29.18
CA ASP A 82 17.19 1.23 -28.81
C ASP A 82 17.32 1.41 -27.30
N SER A 83 16.27 1.02 -26.55
CA SER A 83 16.31 0.99 -25.09
C SER A 83 17.05 -0.20 -24.50
N TYR A 84 17.48 -1.17 -25.32
CA TYR A 84 18.27 -2.30 -24.85
C TYR A 84 19.70 -1.85 -24.53
N PHE A 85 20.22 -2.18 -23.35
CA PHE A 85 21.55 -1.80 -22.92
C PHE A 85 22.62 -2.50 -23.75
N ARG A 86 23.58 -1.72 -24.25
CA ARG A 86 24.68 -2.19 -25.09
C ARG A 86 26.01 -1.82 -24.47
N TYR A 87 27.02 -2.67 -24.63
CA TYR A 87 28.32 -2.48 -24.00
C TYR A 87 29.46 -3.10 -24.83
N GLY A 88 30.69 -2.77 -24.45
CA GLY A 88 31.90 -3.26 -25.09
C GLY A 88 32.26 -2.52 -26.38
N ARG A 89 33.38 -2.92 -26.97
CA ARG A 89 33.97 -2.26 -28.15
C ARG A 89 33.04 -2.29 -29.37
N ASP A 90 32.34 -3.40 -29.55
CA ASP A 90 31.45 -3.64 -30.69
C ASP A 90 30.01 -3.20 -30.42
N ASN A 91 29.74 -2.61 -29.24
CA ASN A 91 28.43 -2.10 -28.84
C ASN A 91 27.31 -3.17 -28.95
N PHE A 92 27.64 -4.41 -28.56
CA PHE A 92 26.70 -5.51 -28.59
C PHE A 92 25.69 -5.44 -27.44
N PRO A 93 24.50 -6.04 -27.61
CA PRO A 93 23.52 -6.17 -26.54
C PRO A 93 24.13 -6.85 -25.30
N PHE A 94 23.96 -6.22 -24.14
CA PHE A 94 24.44 -6.74 -22.87
C PHE A 94 23.50 -7.81 -22.31
N ILE A 95 24.05 -8.96 -21.93
CA ILE A 95 23.30 -10.07 -21.35
C ILE A 95 24.05 -10.58 -20.12
N THR A 96 23.33 -10.83 -19.02
CA THR A 96 23.88 -11.43 -17.79
C THR A 96 23.00 -12.58 -17.31
N SER A 97 23.34 -13.21 -16.20
CA SER A 97 22.57 -14.31 -15.61
C SER A 97 22.63 -14.32 -14.10
N PHE A 98 21.60 -14.88 -13.47
CA PHE A 98 21.69 -15.36 -12.10
C PHE A 98 22.23 -16.80 -12.14
N SER A 99 23.50 -16.96 -11.75
CA SER A 99 24.29 -18.20 -11.82
C SER A 99 24.51 -18.75 -13.25
N THR A 100 25.26 -19.84 -13.35
CA THR A 100 25.34 -20.65 -14.58
C THR A 100 24.25 -21.72 -14.67
N GLY A 101 23.41 -21.88 -13.63
CA GLY A 101 22.34 -22.88 -13.61
C GLY A 101 22.84 -24.32 -13.80
N ARG A 102 24.09 -24.61 -13.40
CA ARG A 102 24.79 -25.89 -13.63
C ARG A 102 24.94 -26.29 -15.11
N GLN A 103 24.84 -25.32 -16.01
CA GLN A 103 25.07 -25.53 -17.44
C GLN A 103 26.57 -25.58 -17.76
N THR A 104 26.92 -26.26 -18.84
CA THR A 104 28.31 -26.41 -19.29
C THR A 104 28.71 -25.36 -20.31
N ASP A 105 30.02 -25.14 -20.48
CA ASP A 105 30.60 -24.35 -21.58
C ASP A 105 29.95 -24.68 -22.94
N LYS A 106 29.74 -25.96 -23.25
CA LYS A 106 29.16 -26.43 -24.51
C LYS A 106 27.73 -25.91 -24.70
N ASN A 107 26.93 -25.83 -23.64
CA ASN A 107 25.58 -25.30 -23.71
C ASN A 107 25.60 -23.82 -24.10
N PHE A 108 26.48 -23.04 -23.47
CA PHE A 108 26.64 -21.62 -23.77
C PHE A 108 27.29 -21.36 -25.13
N VAL A 109 28.29 -22.15 -25.55
CA VAL A 109 28.90 -22.04 -26.90
C VAL A 109 27.85 -22.29 -27.98
N ALA A 110 27.02 -23.33 -27.83
CA ALA A 110 25.95 -23.62 -28.78
C ALA A 110 24.91 -22.49 -28.84
N TRP A 111 24.54 -21.93 -27.69
CA TRP A 111 23.61 -20.82 -27.58
C TRP A 111 24.19 -19.51 -28.16
N LYS A 112 25.43 -19.11 -27.83
CA LYS A 112 26.04 -17.89 -28.41
C LYS A 112 26.09 -17.96 -29.93
N LYS A 113 26.33 -19.15 -30.50
CA LYS A 113 26.31 -19.36 -31.95
C LYS A 113 24.94 -19.13 -32.59
N SER A 114 23.82 -19.37 -31.88
CA SER A 114 22.49 -19.09 -32.42
C SER A 114 22.22 -17.59 -32.60
N PHE A 115 23.03 -16.74 -31.97
CA PHE A 115 23.06 -15.28 -32.13
C PHE A 115 24.29 -14.77 -32.90
N ALA A 116 24.93 -15.61 -33.72
CA ALA A 116 26.16 -15.27 -34.45
C ALA A 116 27.31 -14.73 -33.57
N ASN A 117 27.25 -14.97 -32.25
CA ASN A 117 28.12 -14.37 -31.22
C ASN A 117 28.05 -12.83 -31.11
N GLU A 118 26.97 -12.20 -31.60
CA GLU A 118 26.75 -10.75 -31.54
C GLU A 118 26.09 -10.32 -30.22
N MET A 119 26.72 -10.69 -29.10
CA MET A 119 26.27 -10.34 -27.75
C MET A 119 27.45 -10.03 -26.84
N TYR A 120 27.24 -9.16 -25.85
CA TYR A 120 28.19 -8.89 -24.78
C TYR A 120 27.77 -9.64 -23.51
N PHE A 121 28.38 -10.80 -23.25
CA PHE A 121 27.92 -11.75 -22.24
C PHE A 121 28.74 -11.70 -20.95
N VAL A 122 28.09 -11.32 -19.85
CA VAL A 122 28.68 -11.14 -18.52
C VAL A 122 27.89 -11.99 -17.51
N PRO A 123 28.02 -13.33 -17.50
CA PRO A 123 27.21 -14.22 -16.65
C PRO A 123 27.48 -14.05 -15.17
N GLY A 124 26.50 -14.42 -14.34
CA GLY A 124 26.73 -14.73 -12.93
C GLY A 124 27.50 -16.03 -12.85
N ILE A 125 28.77 -15.98 -12.46
CA ILE A 125 29.71 -17.12 -12.62
C ILE A 125 30.39 -17.55 -11.32
N ASP A 126 29.96 -16.97 -10.20
CA ASP A 126 30.47 -17.22 -8.86
C ASP A 126 30.11 -18.60 -8.27
N ASP A 127 29.23 -19.34 -8.94
CA ASP A 127 28.88 -20.74 -8.68
C ASP A 127 29.87 -21.74 -9.33
N THR A 128 30.79 -21.26 -10.20
CA THR A 128 31.72 -22.14 -10.91
C THR A 128 33.00 -22.42 -10.13
N THR A 129 33.42 -23.68 -10.09
CA THR A 129 34.62 -24.12 -9.38
C THR A 129 35.88 -23.49 -9.96
N GLY A 130 36.69 -22.87 -9.09
CA GLY A 130 37.98 -22.28 -9.47
C GLY A 130 37.93 -20.82 -9.92
N PHE A 131 36.74 -20.22 -10.03
CA PHE A 131 36.58 -18.80 -10.36
C PHE A 131 37.23 -17.90 -9.31
N TRP A 132 36.88 -18.07 -8.04
CA TRP A 132 37.39 -17.26 -6.92
C TRP A 132 38.89 -17.44 -6.68
N GLU A 133 39.46 -18.54 -7.14
CA GLU A 133 40.89 -18.81 -7.10
C GLU A 133 41.62 -18.40 -8.37
N SER A 134 40.88 -18.03 -9.42
CA SER A 134 41.42 -17.73 -10.75
C SER A 134 42.30 -18.85 -11.29
N TYR A 135 41.88 -20.12 -11.09
CA TYR A 135 42.66 -21.27 -11.54
C TYR A 135 42.86 -21.27 -13.07
N PRO A 136 44.03 -21.68 -13.58
CA PRO A 136 44.29 -21.76 -15.02
C PRO A 136 43.24 -22.58 -15.78
N ALA A 137 42.85 -23.74 -15.24
CA ALA A 137 41.83 -24.60 -15.84
C ALA A 137 40.45 -23.94 -15.93
N TRP A 138 40.13 -22.99 -15.04
CA TRP A 138 38.90 -22.21 -15.14
C TRP A 138 38.96 -21.26 -16.34
N TRP A 139 40.11 -20.61 -16.56
CA TRP A 139 40.33 -19.73 -17.71
C TRP A 139 40.29 -20.50 -19.03
N ASP A 140 40.87 -21.69 -19.09
CA ASP A 140 40.83 -22.53 -20.28
C ASP A 140 39.39 -22.95 -20.64
N TYR A 141 38.51 -23.07 -19.63
CA TYR A 141 37.15 -23.54 -19.79
C TYR A 141 36.14 -22.40 -20.06
N TRP A 142 36.20 -21.30 -19.28
CA TRP A 142 35.23 -20.20 -19.34
C TRP A 142 35.77 -18.94 -20.02
N GLY A 143 37.09 -18.79 -20.10
CA GLY A 143 37.74 -17.52 -20.45
C GLY A 143 37.29 -16.97 -21.80
N ASP A 144 37.35 -17.74 -22.87
CA ASP A 144 36.98 -17.27 -24.22
C ASP A 144 35.47 -17.17 -24.44
N LEU A 145 34.68 -17.81 -23.57
CA LEU A 145 33.23 -17.84 -23.67
C LEU A 145 32.57 -16.53 -23.21
N ILE A 146 33.20 -15.82 -22.27
CA ILE A 146 32.63 -14.66 -21.59
C ILE A 146 33.33 -13.35 -21.94
N ASP A 147 32.58 -12.27 -21.99
CA ASP A 147 33.09 -10.90 -22.19
C ASP A 147 33.37 -10.20 -20.84
N GLY A 148 32.81 -10.75 -19.77
CA GLY A 148 33.03 -10.34 -18.39
C GLY A 148 32.48 -11.34 -17.40
N ALA A 149 32.62 -11.05 -16.11
CA ALA A 149 31.99 -11.79 -15.04
C ALA A 149 31.13 -10.84 -14.19
N SER A 150 29.93 -11.31 -13.84
CA SER A 150 29.13 -10.75 -12.75
C SER A 150 29.15 -11.75 -11.58
N VAL A 151 28.94 -11.23 -10.38
CA VAL A 151 28.95 -12.02 -9.15
C VAL A 151 27.83 -11.50 -8.24
N TRP A 152 27.25 -12.40 -7.45
CA TRP A 152 26.19 -12.10 -6.49
C TRP A 152 26.70 -12.34 -5.07
N GLU A 153 27.41 -13.45 -4.86
CA GLU A 153 27.82 -13.97 -3.56
C GLU A 153 28.91 -13.16 -2.86
N SER A 154 29.56 -12.20 -3.53
CA SER A 154 30.45 -11.24 -2.86
C SER A 154 29.72 -9.99 -2.38
N ALA A 155 28.45 -9.81 -2.72
CA ALA A 155 27.65 -8.68 -2.24
C ALA A 155 27.52 -8.69 -0.71
N TRP A 156 27.59 -9.86 -0.10
CA TRP A 156 27.40 -10.08 1.33
C TRP A 156 28.59 -10.83 1.96
N PRO A 157 28.79 -10.69 3.28
CA PRO A 157 29.47 -11.69 4.08
C PRO A 157 28.91 -13.09 3.81
N LYS A 158 29.74 -14.13 3.95
CA LYS A 158 29.25 -15.51 3.94
C LYS A 158 28.24 -15.71 5.06
N VAL A 159 27.40 -16.74 4.98
CA VAL A 159 26.55 -17.13 6.11
C VAL A 159 27.44 -17.40 7.33
N HIS A 160 27.06 -16.87 8.50
CA HIS A 160 27.88 -16.78 9.73
C HIS A 160 29.07 -15.79 9.69
N GLY A 161 29.32 -15.12 8.57
CA GLY A 161 30.39 -14.15 8.40
C GLY A 161 30.04 -12.77 8.97
N ILE A 162 31.06 -12.06 9.45
CA ILE A 162 30.94 -10.72 10.06
C ILE A 162 31.74 -9.63 9.31
N ASN A 163 32.33 -9.97 8.16
CA ASN A 163 33.23 -9.12 7.37
C ASN A 163 32.46 -8.17 6.43
N GLU A 164 31.65 -7.27 6.99
CA GLU A 164 30.93 -6.25 6.23
C GLU A 164 31.89 -5.32 5.46
N GLY A 165 31.54 -4.99 4.21
CA GLY A 165 32.38 -4.13 3.37
C GLY A 165 33.55 -4.84 2.68
N ASP A 166 33.76 -6.13 2.93
CA ASP A 166 34.92 -6.87 2.40
C ASP A 166 34.90 -6.94 0.87
N LEU A 167 36.00 -6.49 0.24
CA LEU A 167 36.22 -6.53 -1.20
C LEU A 167 37.32 -7.54 -1.61
N SER A 168 37.82 -8.34 -0.67
CA SER A 168 38.98 -9.22 -0.89
C SER A 168 38.73 -10.25 -2.01
N ARG A 169 37.53 -10.86 -2.03
CA ARG A 169 37.11 -11.79 -3.08
C ARG A 169 37.01 -11.10 -4.43
N ASP A 170 36.43 -9.92 -4.46
CA ASP A 170 36.25 -9.14 -5.68
C ASP A 170 37.60 -8.74 -6.29
N THR A 171 38.47 -8.16 -5.48
CA THR A 171 39.81 -7.70 -5.90
C THR A 171 40.64 -8.85 -6.48
N LYS A 172 40.52 -10.04 -5.90
CA LYS A 172 41.25 -11.23 -6.35
C LYS A 172 40.89 -11.66 -7.77
N VAL A 173 39.62 -11.55 -8.17
CA VAL A 173 39.15 -11.97 -9.51
C VAL A 173 39.11 -10.82 -10.52
N MET A 174 38.87 -9.60 -10.06
CA MET A 174 38.76 -8.40 -10.90
C MET A 174 40.08 -8.10 -11.62
N GLY A 175 41.22 -8.14 -10.91
CA GLY A 175 42.52 -7.86 -11.51
C GLY A 175 42.85 -8.76 -12.70
N PRO A 176 42.76 -10.11 -12.57
CA PRO A 176 42.90 -11.04 -13.69
C PRO A 176 41.92 -10.82 -14.85
N LEU A 177 40.65 -10.51 -14.57
CA LEU A 177 39.65 -10.20 -15.61
C LEU A 177 40.04 -8.95 -16.40
N GLN A 178 40.33 -7.85 -15.72
CA GLN A 178 40.68 -6.58 -16.35
C GLN A 178 41.99 -6.65 -17.14
N LYS A 179 43.00 -7.39 -16.65
CA LYS A 179 44.25 -7.66 -17.39
C LYS A 179 44.01 -8.39 -18.72
N LYS A 180 42.92 -9.16 -18.82
CA LYS A 180 42.49 -9.85 -20.05
C LYS A 180 41.45 -9.05 -20.85
N GLY A 181 41.21 -7.79 -20.50
CA GLY A 181 40.22 -6.93 -21.18
C GLY A 181 38.77 -7.33 -20.93
N LYS A 182 38.50 -8.08 -19.85
CA LYS A 182 37.16 -8.55 -19.50
C LYS A 182 36.52 -7.66 -18.43
N THR A 183 35.22 -7.47 -18.53
CA THR A 183 34.44 -6.66 -17.59
C THR A 183 34.27 -7.39 -16.27
N PHE A 184 34.40 -6.66 -15.16
CA PHE A 184 33.91 -7.09 -13.86
C PHE A 184 32.71 -6.25 -13.44
N MET A 185 31.56 -6.91 -13.23
CA MET A 185 30.33 -6.32 -12.72
C MET A 185 30.23 -6.61 -11.23
N MET A 186 30.51 -5.59 -10.43
CA MET A 186 30.65 -5.68 -8.98
C MET A 186 29.32 -5.41 -8.28
N PRO A 187 28.88 -6.28 -7.36
CA PRO A 187 27.60 -6.09 -6.67
C PRO A 187 27.74 -5.22 -5.41
N ILE A 188 26.67 -4.49 -5.10
CA ILE A 188 26.44 -3.79 -3.83
C ILE A 188 25.05 -4.17 -3.34
N SER A 189 24.96 -4.66 -2.11
CA SER A 189 23.71 -4.98 -1.42
C SER A 189 23.82 -4.54 0.05
N MET A 190 22.68 -4.41 0.71
CA MET A 190 22.63 -4.35 2.17
C MET A 190 22.82 -5.75 2.77
N LEU A 191 22.20 -6.06 3.92
CA LEU A 191 22.11 -7.43 4.43
C LEU A 191 21.29 -8.34 3.50
N GLN A 192 21.22 -9.63 3.80
CA GLN A 192 20.26 -10.55 3.16
C GLN A 192 19.48 -11.29 4.26
N TYR A 193 18.17 -11.16 4.26
CA TYR A 193 17.30 -12.01 5.08
C TYR A 193 16.30 -12.67 4.15
N LYS A 194 16.43 -13.98 3.95
CA LYS A 194 15.58 -14.74 3.05
C LYS A 194 14.83 -15.79 3.85
N ASN A 195 13.51 -15.65 3.91
CA ASN A 195 12.61 -16.66 4.48
C ASN A 195 11.50 -16.98 3.48
N ALA A 196 11.92 -17.43 2.29
CA ALA A 196 11.09 -17.69 1.12
C ALA A 196 11.76 -18.75 0.25
N TYR A 197 11.00 -19.31 -0.70
CA TYR A 197 11.52 -20.25 -1.72
C TYR A 197 12.20 -21.49 -1.12
N GLY A 198 11.72 -21.98 0.03
CA GLY A 198 12.33 -23.11 0.76
C GLY A 198 13.68 -22.79 1.42
N ALA A 199 14.13 -21.54 1.37
CA ALA A 199 15.30 -21.04 2.07
C ALA A 199 14.89 -20.28 3.34
N ASN A 200 15.78 -20.35 4.33
CA ASN A 200 15.68 -19.59 5.57
C ASN A 200 17.12 -19.28 6.02
N LEU A 201 17.60 -18.09 5.68
CA LEU A 201 18.98 -17.65 5.92
C LEU A 201 19.03 -16.17 6.28
N TYR A 202 20.07 -15.83 7.03
CA TYR A 202 20.46 -14.48 7.38
C TYR A 202 21.94 -14.30 7.07
N ARG A 203 22.28 -13.26 6.30
CA ARG A 203 23.64 -12.78 6.13
C ARG A 203 23.72 -11.40 6.75
N ARG A 204 24.60 -11.25 7.73
CA ARG A 204 24.92 -9.95 8.34
C ARG A 204 25.23 -8.94 7.26
N GLY A 205 24.77 -7.72 7.41
CA GLY A 205 25.11 -6.65 6.47
C GLY A 205 24.46 -5.32 6.76
N GLU A 206 24.12 -5.08 8.02
CA GLU A 206 23.52 -3.85 8.51
C GLU A 206 24.36 -2.65 8.07
N MET A 207 25.69 -2.70 8.17
CA MET A 207 26.59 -1.65 7.66
C MET A 207 27.24 -2.00 6.32
N ASN A 208 26.94 -3.16 5.73
CA ASN A 208 27.62 -3.66 4.55
C ASN A 208 27.45 -2.76 3.32
N VAL A 209 26.24 -2.24 3.08
CA VAL A 209 26.00 -1.33 1.94
C VAL A 209 26.89 -0.09 2.02
N VAL A 210 26.98 0.53 3.19
CA VAL A 210 27.75 1.77 3.40
C VAL A 210 29.25 1.52 3.32
N LYS A 211 29.74 0.48 4.01
CA LYS A 211 31.16 0.11 3.99
C LYS A 211 31.61 -0.34 2.60
N ARG A 212 30.79 -1.10 1.85
CA ARG A 212 31.11 -1.46 0.46
C ARG A 212 31.16 -0.22 -0.42
N MET A 213 30.20 0.71 -0.31
CA MET A 213 30.24 1.97 -1.07
C MET A 213 31.55 2.74 -0.83
N GLU A 214 31.95 2.93 0.42
CA GLU A 214 33.20 3.61 0.78
C GLU A 214 34.43 2.88 0.23
N ASN A 215 34.52 1.57 0.47
CA ASN A 215 35.66 0.77 0.02
C ASN A 215 35.76 0.73 -1.51
N ILE A 216 34.63 0.68 -2.22
CA ILE A 216 34.60 0.66 -3.69
C ILE A 216 35.10 1.98 -4.25
N LEU A 217 34.70 3.12 -3.67
CA LEU A 217 35.23 4.43 -4.09
C LEU A 217 36.75 4.53 -3.89
N GLY A 218 37.31 3.78 -2.94
CA GLY A 218 38.76 3.68 -2.70
C GLY A 218 39.52 2.69 -3.60
N MET A 219 38.83 1.94 -4.47
CA MET A 219 39.50 0.95 -5.33
C MET A 219 40.33 1.60 -6.45
N ASP A 220 41.48 1.00 -6.72
CA ASP A 220 42.26 1.25 -7.93
C ASP A 220 42.85 -0.09 -8.45
N PRO A 221 42.49 -0.55 -9.66
CA PRO A 221 41.51 0.04 -10.58
C PRO A 221 40.06 -0.08 -10.08
N GLN A 222 39.18 0.80 -10.57
CA GLN A 222 37.74 0.73 -10.34
C GLN A 222 37.09 -0.46 -11.10
N PRO A 223 35.99 -1.04 -10.59
CA PRO A 223 35.19 -2.00 -11.35
C PRO A 223 34.60 -1.37 -12.61
N ASN A 224 34.25 -2.19 -13.60
CA ASN A 224 33.73 -1.70 -14.88
C ASN A 224 32.24 -1.34 -14.81
N ILE A 225 31.47 -2.12 -14.05
CA ILE A 225 30.03 -1.94 -13.85
C ILE A 225 29.72 -2.15 -12.37
N ILE A 226 28.85 -1.33 -11.79
CA ILE A 226 28.26 -1.58 -10.48
C ILE A 226 26.86 -2.14 -10.65
N GLN A 227 26.57 -3.24 -9.97
CA GLN A 227 25.23 -3.82 -9.86
C GLN A 227 24.67 -3.54 -8.47
N LEU A 228 23.53 -2.85 -8.39
CA LEU A 228 22.84 -2.62 -7.12
C LEU A 228 21.79 -3.71 -6.92
N LEU A 229 21.95 -4.49 -5.85
CA LEU A 229 21.10 -5.62 -5.52
C LEU A 229 20.22 -5.23 -4.30
N THR A 230 18.90 -5.14 -4.44
CA THR A 230 18.08 -5.18 -5.67
C THR A 230 17.04 -4.05 -5.67
N TRP A 231 16.34 -3.84 -6.79
CA TRP A 231 15.26 -2.85 -6.80
C TRP A 231 14.06 -3.30 -5.97
N ASN A 232 13.63 -4.57 -6.06
CA ASN A 232 12.35 -5.02 -5.52
C ASN A 232 12.34 -6.50 -5.09
N ASP A 233 13.48 -7.08 -4.70
CA ASP A 233 13.53 -8.44 -4.13
C ASP A 233 13.23 -8.42 -2.62
N GLY A 234 11.96 -8.16 -2.34
CA GLY A 234 11.43 -8.12 -0.99
C GLY A 234 11.49 -9.45 -0.22
N PRO A 235 11.27 -10.63 -0.84
CA PRO A 235 11.37 -11.93 -0.15
C PRO A 235 12.77 -12.25 0.38
N GLU A 236 13.79 -11.55 -0.10
CA GLU A 236 15.17 -11.62 0.37
C GLU A 236 15.62 -10.37 1.16
N ASN A 237 14.72 -9.39 1.32
CA ASN A 237 14.82 -8.18 2.17
C ASN A 237 16.09 -7.36 1.97
N HIS A 238 16.52 -7.25 0.72
CA HIS A 238 17.67 -6.44 0.34
C HIS A 238 17.33 -5.49 -0.81
N HIS A 239 16.04 -5.19 -0.97
CA HIS A 239 15.56 -4.21 -1.93
C HIS A 239 15.84 -2.79 -1.44
N PHE A 240 15.89 -1.84 -2.36
CA PHE A 240 15.91 -0.40 -2.03
C PHE A 240 14.91 0.40 -2.86
N GLY A 241 14.17 -0.25 -3.75
CA GLY A 241 13.06 0.32 -4.51
C GLY A 241 11.72 0.03 -3.86
N ASN A 242 10.65 0.31 -4.60
CA ASN A 242 9.30 0.06 -4.12
C ASN A 242 8.98 -1.44 -4.16
N LEU A 243 8.12 -1.85 -3.23
CA LEU A 243 7.40 -3.11 -3.26
C LEU A 243 5.97 -2.82 -3.70
N TRP A 244 5.41 -3.72 -4.49
CA TRP A 244 4.02 -3.63 -4.91
C TRP A 244 3.29 -4.94 -4.53
N PRO A 245 2.06 -4.87 -4.01
CA PRO A 245 1.30 -6.06 -3.62
C PRO A 245 1.17 -7.11 -4.74
N GLU A 246 1.16 -6.67 -5.99
CA GLU A 246 1.03 -7.52 -7.17
C GLU A 246 2.33 -8.28 -7.53
N GLN A 247 3.48 -7.88 -6.98
CA GLN A 247 4.78 -8.49 -7.31
C GLN A 247 4.98 -9.86 -6.70
N ASN A 248 4.38 -10.09 -5.54
CA ASN A 248 4.51 -11.35 -4.85
C ASN A 248 3.21 -11.71 -4.10
N THR A 249 2.55 -12.76 -4.57
CA THR A 249 1.32 -13.29 -3.94
C THR A 249 1.60 -14.43 -2.97
N ASP A 250 2.87 -14.78 -2.73
CA ASP A 250 3.22 -15.88 -1.82
C ASP A 250 2.90 -15.49 -0.38
N ALA A 251 2.06 -16.31 0.28
CA ALA A 251 1.56 -16.02 1.61
C ALA A 251 2.66 -15.92 2.69
N GLN A 252 3.78 -16.61 2.51
CA GLN A 252 4.92 -16.61 3.44
C GLN A 252 5.67 -15.28 3.42
N PRO A 253 6.33 -14.88 2.32
CA PRO A 253 7.05 -13.60 2.27
C PRO A 253 6.15 -12.40 2.53
N ASN A 254 4.89 -12.41 2.09
CA ASN A 254 3.94 -11.31 2.32
C ASN A 254 3.72 -10.98 3.83
N GLN A 255 4.13 -11.86 4.75
CA GLN A 255 4.09 -11.60 6.20
C GLN A 255 5.15 -10.61 6.69
N TYR A 256 6.29 -10.51 6.01
CA TYR A 256 7.43 -9.66 6.40
C TYR A 256 7.91 -8.76 5.27
N ASP A 257 7.38 -8.90 4.07
CA ASP A 257 7.75 -8.18 2.86
C ASP A 257 6.53 -7.42 2.34
N SER A 258 6.29 -6.23 2.91
CA SER A 258 5.15 -5.39 2.54
C SER A 258 5.51 -3.90 2.64
N PRO A 259 4.83 -3.02 1.88
CA PRO A 259 5.11 -1.59 1.93
C PRO A 259 5.01 -0.98 3.34
N ASP A 260 4.08 -1.46 4.17
CA ASP A 260 3.79 -0.88 5.49
C ASP A 260 4.82 -1.25 6.57
N GLY A 261 5.66 -2.27 6.34
CA GLY A 261 6.60 -2.80 7.34
C GLY A 261 8.03 -3.03 6.85
N SER A 262 8.27 -2.81 5.56
CA SER A 262 9.48 -3.23 4.83
C SER A 262 9.90 -2.19 3.79
N ASP A 263 9.53 -0.92 3.99
CA ASP A 263 9.95 0.16 3.10
C ASP A 263 11.45 0.43 3.27
N HIS A 264 12.24 0.04 2.27
CA HIS A 264 13.68 0.27 2.22
C HIS A 264 14.06 1.46 1.33
N THR A 265 13.09 2.21 0.81
CA THR A 265 13.31 3.36 -0.09
C THR A 265 14.13 4.48 0.56
N ALA A 266 14.20 4.51 1.89
CA ALA A 266 15.07 5.40 2.64
C ALA A 266 16.57 5.25 2.29
N LEU A 267 16.99 4.10 1.74
CA LEU A 267 18.37 3.89 1.27
C LEU A 267 18.67 4.60 -0.06
N GLN A 268 17.66 5.00 -0.84
CA GLN A 268 17.85 5.54 -2.20
C GLN A 268 18.73 6.80 -2.23
N SER A 269 18.70 7.63 -1.19
CA SER A 269 19.57 8.80 -1.10
C SER A 269 21.05 8.42 -0.99
N LEU A 270 21.36 7.33 -0.27
CA LEU A 270 22.73 6.80 -0.15
C LEU A 270 23.21 6.25 -1.49
N TYR A 271 22.37 5.44 -2.17
CA TYR A 271 22.69 4.94 -3.51
C TYR A 271 22.89 6.08 -4.51
N SER A 272 22.03 7.10 -4.51
CA SER A 272 22.19 8.26 -5.40
C SER A 272 23.51 8.99 -5.18
N ALA A 273 23.90 9.21 -3.91
CA ALA A 273 25.17 9.85 -3.57
C ALA A 273 26.37 9.02 -4.00
N PHE A 274 26.31 7.70 -3.80
CA PHE A 274 27.35 6.77 -4.25
C PHE A 274 27.49 6.75 -5.78
N ILE A 275 26.38 6.65 -6.52
CA ILE A 275 26.40 6.63 -8.00
C ILE A 275 27.07 7.89 -8.54
N HIS A 276 26.80 9.04 -7.96
CA HIS A 276 27.44 10.29 -8.37
C HIS A 276 28.94 10.30 -8.08
N ALA A 277 29.34 9.93 -6.86
CA ALA A 277 30.75 9.86 -6.48
C ALA A 277 31.52 8.85 -7.34
N TRP A 278 30.93 7.70 -7.64
CA TRP A 278 31.56 6.67 -8.47
C TRP A 278 31.72 7.12 -9.92
N LYS A 279 30.69 7.74 -10.52
CA LYS A 279 30.73 8.19 -11.92
C LYS A 279 31.62 9.42 -12.14
N ASN A 280 31.65 10.35 -11.19
CA ASN A 280 32.35 11.63 -11.35
C ASN A 280 33.68 11.69 -10.59
N GLY A 281 34.00 10.67 -9.80
CA GLY A 281 35.05 10.72 -8.80
C GLY A 281 34.67 11.59 -7.59
N GLY A 282 35.47 11.48 -6.54
CA GLY A 282 35.32 12.29 -5.33
C GLY A 282 34.45 11.66 -4.25
N SER A 283 33.89 12.52 -3.38
CA SER A 283 33.15 12.09 -2.20
C SER A 283 31.65 11.97 -2.46
N MET A 284 30.98 11.14 -1.67
CA MET A 284 29.52 11.07 -1.66
C MET A 284 28.94 12.42 -1.23
N VAL A 285 28.20 13.05 -2.13
CA VAL A 285 27.50 14.32 -1.93
C VAL A 285 26.01 14.15 -2.24
N LEU A 286 25.19 15.04 -1.69
CA LEU A 286 23.78 15.08 -2.04
C LEU A 286 23.64 15.57 -3.48
N VAL A 287 23.04 14.72 -4.30
CA VAL A 287 22.92 14.97 -5.74
C VAL A 287 21.48 15.34 -6.11
N PHE A 288 20.51 14.86 -5.33
CA PHE A 288 19.09 15.09 -5.54
C PHE A 288 18.30 14.88 -4.24
N SER A 289 17.47 15.84 -3.86
CA SER A 289 16.16 15.51 -3.32
C SER A 289 15.20 16.68 -3.56
N LYS A 290 13.90 16.39 -3.70
CA LYS A 290 12.85 17.40 -3.47
C LYS A 290 12.80 17.84 -1.98
N ARG A 291 13.73 17.36 -1.14
CA ARG A 291 13.84 17.69 0.28
C ARG A 291 14.86 18.81 0.43
N ASP A 292 14.77 19.48 1.55
CA ASP A 292 15.60 20.64 1.86
C ASP A 292 17.11 20.29 1.71
N GLU A 293 17.80 20.96 0.78
CA GLU A 293 19.25 20.78 0.56
C GLU A 293 20.08 21.30 1.75
N SER A 294 19.44 21.93 2.74
CA SER A 294 20.10 22.40 3.96
C SER A 294 20.17 21.35 5.08
N ILE A 295 19.60 20.15 4.92
CA ILE A 295 19.60 19.10 5.98
C ILE A 295 20.29 17.81 5.52
N PRO A 296 20.92 17.05 6.44
CA PRO A 296 21.45 15.73 6.13
C PRO A 296 20.37 14.77 5.62
N GLN A 297 20.70 13.94 4.62
CA GLN A 297 19.81 12.89 4.12
C GLN A 297 20.40 11.51 4.34
N GLY A 298 19.55 10.55 4.61
CA GLY A 298 19.96 9.18 4.88
C GLY A 298 18.93 8.47 5.76
N ALA A 299 19.39 7.50 6.53
CA ALA A 299 18.51 6.64 7.30
C ALA A 299 19.12 6.17 8.63
N LEU A 300 18.23 5.79 9.54
CA LEU A 300 18.51 4.91 10.67
C LEU A 300 17.88 3.55 10.36
N TRP A 301 18.52 2.45 10.71
CA TRP A 301 17.92 1.14 10.65
C TRP A 301 18.37 0.22 11.78
N HIS A 302 17.51 -0.75 12.08
CA HIS A 302 17.74 -1.77 13.10
C HIS A 302 16.94 -3.03 12.75
N LYS A 303 17.21 -4.15 13.41
CA LYS A 303 16.40 -5.37 13.27
C LYS A 303 15.02 -5.20 13.89
N SER A 304 14.05 -5.98 13.44
CA SER A 304 12.70 -5.94 14.02
C SER A 304 12.59 -6.64 15.39
N ILE A 305 13.49 -7.59 15.67
CA ILE A 305 13.57 -8.34 16.93
C ILE A 305 15.01 -8.45 17.44
N PHE A 306 15.17 -8.67 18.74
CA PHE A 306 16.48 -8.96 19.33
C PHE A 306 17.03 -10.32 18.86
N GLN A 307 18.34 -10.48 18.86
CA GLN A 307 18.99 -11.73 18.48
C GLN A 307 18.65 -12.87 19.42
N SER A 308 18.42 -12.56 20.70
CA SER A 308 18.04 -13.52 21.74
C SER A 308 16.56 -13.89 21.74
N THR A 309 15.74 -13.24 20.90
CA THR A 309 14.30 -13.49 20.82
C THR A 309 14.02 -14.92 20.36
N THR A 310 13.06 -15.57 21.02
CA THR A 310 12.56 -16.90 20.64
C THR A 310 11.16 -16.76 20.05
N CYS A 311 10.95 -17.26 18.83
CA CYS A 311 9.66 -17.19 18.16
C CYS A 311 8.86 -18.50 18.30
N PRO A 312 7.51 -18.42 18.23
CA PRO A 312 6.67 -19.59 18.18
C PRO A 312 7.03 -20.53 17.02
N GLY A 313 7.09 -21.83 17.29
CA GLY A 313 7.39 -22.83 16.26
C GLY A 313 8.87 -22.92 15.86
N GLY A 314 9.80 -22.36 16.65
CA GLY A 314 11.23 -22.54 16.42
C GLY A 314 11.72 -23.99 16.46
N ASP A 315 10.97 -24.88 17.12
CA ASP A 315 11.13 -26.34 17.17
C ASP A 315 10.37 -27.08 16.05
N SER A 316 9.62 -26.36 15.22
CA SER A 316 8.86 -26.93 14.11
C SER A 316 9.78 -27.60 13.09
N SER A 317 9.27 -28.65 12.42
CA SER A 317 9.93 -29.23 11.24
C SER A 317 9.82 -28.35 9.99
N VAL A 318 8.95 -27.32 10.04
CA VAL A 318 8.74 -26.40 8.93
C VAL A 318 9.76 -25.27 9.03
N LYS A 319 10.73 -25.28 8.10
CA LYS A 319 11.87 -24.37 8.02
C LYS A 319 11.50 -22.87 8.14
N TYR A 320 10.31 -22.49 7.67
CA TYR A 320 9.80 -21.12 7.71
C TYR A 320 9.68 -20.53 9.13
N PHE A 321 9.37 -21.36 10.13
CA PHE A 321 9.22 -20.93 11.53
C PHE A 321 10.51 -21.05 12.35
N GLN A 322 11.55 -21.66 11.78
CA GLN A 322 12.83 -21.85 12.46
C GLN A 322 13.66 -20.56 12.43
N ALA A 323 14.65 -20.47 13.33
CA ALA A 323 15.64 -19.42 13.28
C ALA A 323 16.43 -19.50 11.96
N PRO A 324 16.67 -18.37 11.27
CA PRO A 324 17.42 -18.36 10.01
C PRO A 324 18.84 -18.89 10.19
N ASN A 325 19.34 -19.62 9.20
CA ASN A 325 20.75 -20.00 9.19
C ASN A 325 21.64 -18.76 9.07
N GLY A 326 22.56 -18.54 10.02
CA GLY A 326 23.40 -17.34 10.10
C GLY A 326 22.97 -16.32 11.14
N THR A 327 21.89 -16.56 11.88
CA THR A 327 21.37 -15.67 12.94
C THR A 327 22.43 -15.30 13.99
N ASP A 328 23.38 -16.19 14.26
CA ASP A 328 24.52 -15.98 15.16
C ASP A 328 25.45 -14.84 14.75
N ALA A 329 25.47 -14.46 13.47
CA ALA A 329 26.27 -13.32 12.99
C ALA A 329 25.58 -11.96 13.15
N GLY A 330 24.28 -11.96 13.47
CA GLY A 330 23.51 -10.73 13.70
C GLY A 330 24.04 -9.92 14.88
N GLN A 331 23.68 -8.64 14.91
CA GLN A 331 24.05 -7.73 15.99
C GLN A 331 22.81 -6.96 16.45
N ASP A 332 22.60 -6.86 17.76
CA ASP A 332 21.59 -5.97 18.34
C ASP A 332 22.18 -4.56 18.43
N ALA A 333 21.94 -3.75 17.42
CA ALA A 333 22.46 -2.39 17.33
C ALA A 333 21.57 -1.48 16.47
N LEU A 334 21.77 -0.17 16.64
CA LEU A 334 21.22 0.85 15.75
C LEU A 334 22.29 1.26 14.75
N HIS A 335 21.93 1.31 13.48
CA HIS A 335 22.83 1.63 12.38
C HIS A 335 22.33 2.86 11.65
N TRP A 336 23.21 3.78 11.31
CA TRP A 336 22.80 4.99 10.59
C TRP A 336 23.85 5.40 9.57
N ALA A 337 23.37 6.03 8.50
CA ALA A 337 24.22 6.71 7.54
C ALA A 337 23.53 7.95 6.99
N LEU A 338 24.30 9.02 6.86
CA LEU A 338 23.88 10.34 6.42
C LEU A 338 24.88 10.86 5.38
N VAL A 339 24.37 11.50 4.34
CA VAL A 339 25.16 12.33 3.45
C VAL A 339 24.83 13.78 3.79
N VAL A 340 25.84 14.49 4.27
CA VAL A 340 25.75 15.87 4.74
C VAL A 340 26.18 16.81 3.61
N PRO A 341 25.37 17.82 3.25
CA PRO A 341 25.70 18.73 2.17
C PRO A 341 26.83 19.70 2.56
N ALA A 342 27.59 20.18 1.57
CA ALA A 342 28.76 21.02 1.78
C ALA A 342 28.47 22.37 2.45
N ASN A 343 27.25 22.87 2.33
CA ASN A 343 26.77 24.14 2.91
C ASN A 343 26.08 23.96 4.27
N ALA A 344 26.01 22.75 4.84
CA ALA A 344 25.44 22.52 6.16
C ALA A 344 26.39 23.03 7.26
N ALA A 345 26.20 24.27 7.69
CA ALA A 345 27.00 24.87 8.76
C ALA A 345 26.89 24.08 10.07
N GLY A 346 28.03 23.70 10.65
CA GLY A 346 28.11 22.95 11.91
C GLY A 346 28.16 21.43 11.76
N PHE A 347 28.18 20.90 10.53
CA PHE A 347 28.24 19.45 10.26
C PHE A 347 29.50 19.05 9.49
N THR A 348 29.98 17.82 9.70
CA THR A 348 31.02 17.21 8.88
C THR A 348 30.45 16.85 7.51
N THR A 349 30.92 17.49 6.46
CA THR A 349 30.42 17.32 5.08
C THR A 349 30.73 15.93 4.52
N GLY A 350 29.84 15.39 3.68
CA GLY A 350 30.01 14.10 3.02
C GLY A 350 29.31 12.95 3.74
N LEU A 351 29.75 11.71 3.44
CA LEU A 351 29.22 10.51 4.09
C LEU A 351 29.65 10.47 5.56
N ASN A 352 28.69 10.30 6.45
CA ASN A 352 28.86 10.04 7.87
C ASN A 352 28.02 8.82 8.22
N TYR A 353 28.55 7.90 9.01
CA TYR A 353 27.81 6.71 9.40
C TYR A 353 28.30 6.17 10.75
N GLY A 354 27.50 5.33 11.38
CA GLY A 354 27.88 4.74 12.66
C GLY A 354 26.96 3.62 13.11
N THR A 355 27.44 2.90 14.12
CA THR A 355 26.71 1.85 14.84
C THR A 355 26.65 2.20 16.32
N VAL A 356 25.50 2.02 16.95
CA VAL A 356 25.27 2.17 18.39
C VAL A 356 24.88 0.82 18.95
N GLU A 357 25.76 0.23 19.77
CA GLU A 357 25.56 -1.11 20.35
C GLU A 357 25.05 -1.03 21.80
N ASP A 358 25.50 -0.01 22.54
CA ASP A 358 25.12 0.19 23.93
C ASP A 358 23.74 0.87 24.06
N GLY A 359 22.96 0.42 25.04
CA GLY A 359 21.66 1.04 25.36
C GLY A 359 20.55 0.76 24.34
N VAL A 360 20.70 -0.29 23.53
CA VAL A 360 19.63 -0.77 22.65
C VAL A 360 18.59 -1.50 23.51
N GLU A 361 17.38 -0.95 23.59
CA GLU A 361 16.28 -1.44 24.42
C GLU A 361 15.03 -1.74 23.59
N ASP A 362 14.11 -2.51 24.17
CA ASP A 362 12.80 -2.78 23.56
C ASP A 362 12.04 -1.46 23.37
N GLY A 363 11.49 -1.28 22.16
CA GLY A 363 10.65 -0.15 21.81
C GLY A 363 11.11 0.59 20.57
N THR A 364 10.59 1.81 20.45
CA THR A 364 10.88 2.72 19.35
C THR A 364 12.33 3.19 19.39
N GLN A 365 12.99 3.08 18.24
CA GLN A 365 14.33 3.63 18.02
C GLN A 365 14.23 4.91 17.19
N ARG A 366 15.08 5.89 17.46
CA ARG A 366 15.11 7.14 16.69
C ARG A 366 16.48 7.78 16.62
N LEU A 367 16.72 8.49 15.52
CA LEU A 367 17.88 9.35 15.33
C LEU A 367 17.44 10.81 15.48
N VAL A 368 18.21 11.59 16.24
CA VAL A 368 18.01 13.03 16.40
C VAL A 368 19.30 13.74 16.00
N ILE A 369 19.19 14.65 15.04
CA ILE A 369 20.31 15.42 14.52
C ILE A 369 20.22 16.84 15.06
N LYS A 370 21.25 17.28 15.76
CA LYS A 370 21.31 18.60 16.39
C LYS A 370 22.42 19.47 15.79
N ASN A 371 22.17 20.77 15.74
CA ASN A 371 23.18 21.82 15.58
C ASN A 371 23.23 22.63 16.88
N GLY A 372 24.24 22.36 17.71
CA GLY A 372 24.23 22.77 19.12
C GLY A 372 23.05 22.15 19.87
N ASP A 373 22.20 22.96 20.49
CA ASP A 373 21.01 22.51 21.22
C ASP A 373 19.75 22.41 20.34
N ILE A 374 19.82 22.89 19.10
CA ILE A 374 18.68 22.93 18.19
C ILE A 374 18.61 21.62 17.42
N VAL A 375 17.46 20.95 17.45
CA VAL A 375 17.23 19.78 16.59
C VAL A 375 16.85 20.26 15.20
N VAL A 376 17.59 19.81 14.19
CA VAL A 376 17.39 20.24 12.80
C VAL A 376 16.76 19.15 11.91
N ALA A 377 16.94 17.88 12.29
CA ALA A 377 16.41 16.74 11.57
C ALA A 377 16.36 15.50 12.48
N GLY A 378 15.70 14.45 12.00
CA GLY A 378 15.65 13.16 12.70
C GLY A 378 14.79 12.16 11.97
N THR A 379 14.62 10.99 12.57
CA THR A 379 13.68 9.96 12.09
C THR A 379 12.37 10.04 12.87
N ASP A 380 11.32 9.44 12.30
CA ASP A 380 10.12 9.13 13.05
C ASP A 380 10.36 7.94 14.01
N ARG A 381 9.29 7.43 14.61
CA ARG A 381 9.33 6.40 15.64
C ARG A 381 9.42 4.97 15.10
N GLY A 382 9.33 4.80 13.77
CA GLY A 382 9.40 3.49 13.11
C GLY A 382 8.55 2.38 13.74
N ARG A 383 8.91 1.15 13.38
CA ARG A 383 8.45 -0.07 14.07
C ARG A 383 9.37 -0.33 15.27
N CYS A 384 8.82 -0.79 16.39
CA CYS A 384 9.61 -1.14 17.56
C CYS A 384 10.58 -2.30 17.27
N LEU A 385 11.78 -2.21 17.84
CA LEU A 385 12.61 -3.36 18.13
C LEU A 385 11.98 -4.08 19.32
N ALA A 386 11.72 -5.39 19.21
CA ALA A 386 10.95 -6.09 20.23
C ALA A 386 11.57 -7.40 20.68
N GLN A 387 11.30 -7.77 21.94
CA GLN A 387 11.68 -9.08 22.48
C GLN A 387 10.71 -10.20 22.08
N ASP A 388 9.55 -9.86 21.50
CA ASP A 388 8.56 -10.80 20.98
C ASP A 388 8.44 -10.77 19.44
N CYS A 389 8.07 -11.91 18.86
CA CYS A 389 7.94 -12.04 17.42
C CYS A 389 6.57 -11.56 16.95
N HIS A 390 6.47 -10.26 16.68
CA HIS A 390 5.26 -9.62 16.17
C HIS A 390 4.67 -10.27 14.91
N ASN A 391 5.53 -10.86 14.07
CA ASN A 391 5.11 -11.61 12.87
C ASN A 391 4.94 -13.11 13.15
N GLY A 392 5.04 -13.59 14.39
CA GLY A 392 5.01 -15.02 14.70
C GLY A 392 6.15 -15.85 14.08
N ILE A 393 7.18 -15.19 13.53
CA ILE A 393 8.36 -15.78 12.89
C ILE A 393 9.61 -15.00 13.31
N TYR A 394 10.77 -15.61 13.08
CA TYR A 394 12.07 -14.94 13.19
C TYR A 394 12.25 -13.94 12.05
N ASN A 395 11.67 -12.74 12.20
CA ASN A 395 11.73 -11.69 11.19
C ASN A 395 13.01 -10.84 11.36
N PHE A 396 14.02 -11.13 10.55
CA PHE A 396 15.27 -10.37 10.52
C PHE A 396 15.28 -9.30 9.41
N ASN A 397 14.12 -8.97 8.83
CA ASN A 397 13.99 -7.85 7.92
C ASN A 397 14.28 -6.54 8.68
N PRO A 398 15.22 -5.70 8.22
CA PRO A 398 15.53 -4.45 8.87
C PRO A 398 14.38 -3.45 8.73
N VAL A 399 14.13 -2.74 9.83
CA VAL A 399 13.29 -1.55 9.86
C VAL A 399 14.17 -0.37 9.45
N ILE A 400 13.86 0.29 8.34
CA ILE A 400 14.64 1.42 7.81
C ILE A 400 13.79 2.70 7.88
N MET A 401 14.30 3.72 8.55
CA MET A 401 13.61 4.99 8.77
C MET A 401 14.37 6.13 8.09
N PRO A 402 13.72 6.90 7.21
CA PRO A 402 14.36 8.02 6.53
C PRO A 402 14.51 9.23 7.47
N VAL A 403 15.61 9.95 7.32
CA VAL A 403 15.79 11.26 7.95
C VAL A 403 14.91 12.32 7.28
N LYS A 404 14.21 13.10 8.11
CA LYS A 404 13.28 14.17 7.74
C LYS A 404 13.65 15.45 8.51
N GLY A 405 13.36 16.61 7.92
CA GLY A 405 13.60 17.92 8.56
C GLY A 405 12.54 18.26 9.62
N GLU A 406 12.87 19.18 10.53
CA GLU A 406 11.99 19.59 11.65
C GLU A 406 10.57 19.99 11.22
N LYS A 407 10.42 20.76 10.14
CA LYS A 407 9.10 21.18 9.60
C LYS A 407 8.24 19.99 9.14
N VAL A 408 8.85 18.87 8.77
CA VAL A 408 8.17 17.63 8.37
C VAL A 408 7.87 16.74 9.58
N LEU A 409 8.56 16.94 10.71
CA LEU A 409 8.41 16.17 11.95
C LEU A 409 7.28 16.66 12.88
N GLY A 410 6.51 17.68 12.47
CA GLY A 410 5.22 18.06 13.08
C GLY A 410 5.14 17.97 14.61
N THR A 411 5.47 19.07 15.30
CA THR A 411 5.28 19.33 16.75
C THR A 411 6.18 18.57 17.75
N THR A 412 7.02 19.35 18.43
CA THR A 412 7.76 19.12 19.69
C THR A 412 8.95 18.16 19.68
N LEU A 413 10.11 18.74 19.37
CA LEU A 413 11.40 18.35 19.93
C LEU A 413 11.62 19.18 21.20
N GLY A 414 11.12 18.70 22.34
CA GLY A 414 11.30 19.34 23.65
C GLY A 414 11.94 18.38 24.65
N PRO A 415 12.78 18.88 25.59
CA PRO A 415 13.45 18.07 26.58
C PRO A 415 12.45 17.60 27.63
N ARG A 416 12.33 16.29 27.81
CA ARG A 416 11.96 15.67 29.08
C ARG A 416 12.89 14.49 29.27
N ASP A 417 14.06 14.79 29.83
CA ASP A 417 14.83 13.80 30.56
C ASP A 417 13.99 13.27 31.72
N ALA A 418 14.19 11.99 32.01
CA ALA A 418 13.69 11.23 33.16
C ALA A 418 12.17 11.00 33.23
N ASP A 419 11.73 9.84 32.75
CA ASP A 419 10.64 9.11 33.43
C ASP A 419 11.08 7.65 33.66
N PRO A 420 11.39 7.25 34.90
CA PRO A 420 11.73 5.89 35.30
C PRO A 420 10.57 4.89 35.19
N SER A 421 9.48 5.25 34.53
CA SER A 421 8.38 4.35 34.26
C SER A 421 8.30 4.02 32.78
N HIS A 422 8.82 2.85 32.41
CA HIS A 422 8.23 2.02 31.37
C HIS A 422 6.80 1.63 31.79
N ASN A 423 5.92 2.62 31.87
CA ASN A 423 4.49 2.41 31.84
C ASN A 423 3.97 3.01 30.53
N HIS A 424 3.53 2.11 29.67
CA HIS A 424 2.55 2.30 28.60
C HIS A 424 1.85 3.66 28.65
N ASN A 425 2.00 4.51 27.63
CA ASN A 425 1.00 5.49 27.19
C ASN A 425 1.49 6.33 25.99
N SER A 426 1.46 5.73 24.80
CA SER A 426 1.19 6.47 23.56
C SER A 426 -0.33 6.69 23.47
N PRO A 427 -0.85 7.77 22.87
CA PRO A 427 -2.28 7.89 22.54
C PRO A 427 -2.76 6.79 21.54
N TYR A 428 -1.84 6.02 20.97
CA TYR A 428 -2.12 4.78 20.22
C TYR A 428 -2.07 3.49 21.07
N ALA A 429 -1.74 3.60 22.37
CA ALA A 429 -1.63 2.50 23.33
C ALA A 429 -2.79 2.45 24.35
N SER A 430 -3.66 3.46 24.43
CA SER A 430 -4.74 3.45 25.41
C SER A 430 -5.91 2.60 24.92
N ILE A 431 -5.83 1.28 25.10
CA ILE A 431 -7.02 0.41 25.03
C ILE A 431 -8.00 0.93 26.08
N PRO A 432 -9.27 1.23 25.75
CA PRO A 432 -10.20 1.88 26.65
C PRO A 432 -10.61 0.91 27.76
N PHE A 433 -10.39 -0.39 27.55
CA PHE A 433 -10.73 -1.47 28.46
C PHE A 433 -9.62 -1.71 29.50
N ASP A 434 -9.95 -1.52 30.77
CA ASP A 434 -9.09 -1.82 31.92
C ASP A 434 -9.16 -3.30 32.34
N GLY A 435 -10.08 -4.07 31.75
CA GLY A 435 -10.22 -5.50 32.02
C GLY A 435 -11.06 -6.24 30.98
N TYR A 436 -10.83 -7.56 30.86
CA TYR A 436 -11.57 -8.46 29.98
C TYR A 436 -12.21 -9.59 30.80
N ILE A 437 -13.52 -9.73 30.71
CA ILE A 437 -14.32 -10.74 31.44
C ILE A 437 -14.69 -11.86 30.47
N SER A 438 -14.31 -13.10 30.81
CA SER A 438 -14.64 -14.31 30.05
C SER A 438 -14.30 -14.26 28.54
N CYS A 439 -13.30 -13.46 28.14
CA CYS A 439 -12.83 -13.39 26.76
C CYS A 439 -11.67 -14.36 26.50
N SER A 440 -11.76 -15.12 25.41
CA SER A 440 -10.64 -15.93 24.90
C SER A 440 -9.50 -15.06 24.38
N LEU A 441 -8.32 -15.64 24.18
CA LEU A 441 -7.18 -14.92 23.57
C LEU A 441 -7.55 -14.34 22.20
N SER A 442 -8.18 -15.14 21.33
CA SER A 442 -8.63 -14.69 20.01
C SER A 442 -9.65 -13.55 20.10
N GLN A 443 -10.59 -13.57 21.05
CA GLN A 443 -11.54 -12.48 21.22
C GLN A 443 -10.88 -11.18 21.69
N LYS A 444 -9.85 -11.28 22.55
CA LYS A 444 -9.05 -10.12 22.97
C LYS A 444 -8.25 -9.54 21.79
N GLU A 445 -7.67 -10.40 20.98
CA GLU A 445 -6.96 -10.01 19.76
C GLU A 445 -7.88 -9.54 18.63
N ASP A 446 -9.20 -9.72 18.74
CA ASP A 446 -10.19 -9.06 17.87
C ASP A 446 -10.62 -7.68 18.43
N ILE A 447 -10.81 -7.56 19.75
CA ILE A 447 -11.30 -6.33 20.39
C ILE A 447 -10.22 -5.23 20.36
N LYS A 448 -8.94 -5.56 20.63
CA LYS A 448 -7.87 -4.56 20.70
C LYS A 448 -7.60 -3.90 19.34
N PRO A 449 -7.49 -4.63 18.21
CA PRO A 449 -7.29 -4.01 16.91
C PRO A 449 -8.54 -3.26 16.45
N ALA A 450 -9.75 -3.73 16.78
CA ALA A 450 -10.95 -2.93 16.52
C ALA A 450 -10.87 -1.56 17.20
N TRP A 451 -10.32 -1.46 18.42
CA TRP A 451 -10.08 -0.16 19.09
C TRP A 451 -9.03 0.69 18.38
N ARG A 452 -7.94 0.08 17.94
CA ARG A 452 -6.94 0.79 17.13
C ARG A 452 -7.53 1.32 15.83
N ASP A 453 -8.47 0.58 15.22
CA ASP A 453 -9.22 1.03 14.04
C ASP A 453 -10.07 2.27 14.37
N VAL A 454 -10.73 2.30 15.54
CA VAL A 454 -11.47 3.49 16.00
C VAL A 454 -10.56 4.69 16.24
N VAL A 455 -9.41 4.50 16.89
CA VAL A 455 -8.41 5.57 17.08
C VAL A 455 -7.94 6.11 15.73
N THR A 456 -7.68 5.23 14.78
CA THR A 456 -7.24 5.57 13.41
C THR A 456 -8.31 6.38 12.67
N ILE A 457 -9.58 5.98 12.78
CA ILE A 457 -10.70 6.70 12.17
C ILE A 457 -10.88 8.07 12.82
N LEU A 458 -10.89 8.15 14.15
CA LEU A 458 -11.03 9.41 14.89
C LEU A 458 -9.91 10.40 14.52
N ALA A 459 -8.66 9.94 14.39
CA ALA A 459 -7.54 10.80 13.99
C ALA A 459 -7.73 11.43 12.59
N LYS A 460 -8.44 10.76 11.69
CA LYS A 460 -8.68 11.19 10.31
C LYS A 460 -10.01 11.93 10.12
N ILE A 461 -10.89 11.93 11.12
CA ILE A 461 -12.18 12.63 11.05
C ILE A 461 -11.95 14.15 11.11
N PRO A 462 -12.39 14.92 10.10
CA PRO A 462 -12.36 16.38 10.14
C PRO A 462 -13.35 16.93 11.16
N ALA A 463 -13.25 18.23 11.46
CA ALA A 463 -14.20 18.89 12.35
C ALA A 463 -15.63 18.83 11.78
N PHE A 464 -16.63 18.67 12.64
CA PHE A 464 -18.03 18.54 12.22
C PHE A 464 -18.52 19.80 11.51
N GLN A 465 -18.99 19.70 10.26
CA GLN A 465 -19.52 20.83 9.50
C GLN A 465 -21.03 20.67 9.25
N PRO A 466 -21.91 21.32 10.03
CA PRO A 466 -23.36 21.15 9.89
C PRO A 466 -23.91 21.47 8.48
N GLY A 467 -23.24 22.34 7.72
CA GLY A 467 -23.60 22.68 6.34
C GLY A 467 -22.87 21.87 5.28
N GLY A 468 -22.01 20.92 5.65
CA GLY A 468 -21.20 20.14 4.72
C GLY A 468 -22.01 19.02 4.04
N LEU A 469 -21.54 18.63 2.85
CA LEU A 469 -22.18 17.61 2.02
C LEU A 469 -22.22 16.24 2.72
N LEU A 470 -21.23 15.93 3.55
CA LEU A 470 -21.09 14.64 4.22
C LEU A 470 -22.05 14.50 5.39
N GLU A 471 -22.21 15.58 6.14
CA GLU A 471 -23.05 15.70 7.31
C GLU A 471 -24.52 15.68 6.88
N GLN A 472 -24.84 16.34 5.78
CA GLN A 472 -26.16 16.29 5.18
C GLN A 472 -26.50 14.89 4.64
N ARG A 473 -25.53 14.18 4.05
CA ARG A 473 -25.72 12.79 3.61
C ARG A 473 -25.92 11.81 4.76
N ASN A 474 -25.14 11.95 5.83
CA ASN A 474 -25.14 11.01 6.95
C ASN A 474 -26.23 11.29 7.99
N PHE A 475 -26.58 12.56 8.21
CA PHE A 475 -27.53 12.97 9.24
C PHE A 475 -28.81 13.58 8.68
N GLY A 476 -28.88 13.86 7.38
CA GLY A 476 -30.02 14.50 6.70
C GLY A 476 -29.75 15.97 6.37
N ALA A 477 -30.33 16.46 5.27
CA ALA A 477 -30.09 17.81 4.73
C ALA A 477 -30.43 18.94 5.73
N ASP A 478 -31.34 18.69 6.67
CA ASP A 478 -31.74 19.61 7.74
C ASP A 478 -30.79 19.59 8.96
N ILE A 479 -29.64 18.90 8.91
CA ILE A 479 -28.70 18.84 10.05
C ILE A 479 -28.17 20.21 10.48
N ALA A 480 -27.99 21.14 9.55
CA ALA A 480 -27.59 22.51 9.84
C ALA A 480 -28.58 23.26 10.75
N GLU A 481 -29.84 22.85 10.77
CA GLU A 481 -30.93 23.52 11.50
C GLU A 481 -31.18 22.91 12.89
N ARG A 482 -30.45 21.85 13.27
CA ARG A 482 -30.74 21.01 14.45
C ARG A 482 -29.63 21.11 15.50
N SER A 483 -29.55 22.27 16.15
CA SER A 483 -28.51 22.62 17.13
C SER A 483 -28.33 21.60 18.27
N SER A 484 -29.40 21.03 18.82
CA SER A 484 -29.33 19.99 19.86
C SER A 484 -28.60 18.72 19.38
N ASN A 485 -28.82 18.34 18.13
CA ASN A 485 -28.24 17.14 17.53
C ASN A 485 -26.77 17.38 17.18
N ILE A 486 -26.44 18.58 16.69
CA ILE A 486 -25.05 19.01 16.46
C ILE A 486 -24.27 18.98 17.78
N SER A 487 -24.83 19.50 18.88
CA SER A 487 -24.21 19.49 20.20
C SER A 487 -23.98 18.07 20.73
N PHE A 488 -24.96 17.17 20.55
CA PHE A 488 -24.84 15.77 20.93
C PHE A 488 -23.71 15.05 20.16
N ILE A 489 -23.69 15.19 18.84
CA ILE A 489 -22.68 14.55 17.97
C ILE A 489 -21.27 15.05 18.30
N ASN A 490 -21.10 16.37 18.43
CA ASN A 490 -19.82 16.95 18.83
C ASN A 490 -19.38 16.49 20.22
N GLY A 491 -20.32 16.34 21.16
CA GLY A 491 -20.06 15.80 22.49
C GLY A 491 -19.51 14.37 22.44
N VAL A 492 -20.17 13.47 21.70
CA VAL A 492 -19.75 12.08 21.52
C VAL A 492 -18.34 11.97 20.96
N TYR A 493 -18.04 12.64 19.84
CA TYR A 493 -16.71 12.55 19.21
C TYR A 493 -15.62 13.20 20.05
N ALA A 494 -15.92 14.31 20.75
CA ALA A 494 -14.97 14.91 21.68
C ALA A 494 -14.65 13.95 22.85
N ASN A 495 -15.65 13.23 23.37
CA ASN A 495 -15.45 12.28 24.46
C ASN A 495 -14.73 11.00 23.99
N LEU A 496 -15.02 10.51 22.79
CA LEU A 496 -14.26 9.41 22.17
C LEU A 496 -12.77 9.78 21.99
N ARG A 497 -12.46 11.00 21.53
CA ARG A 497 -11.07 11.49 21.43
C ARG A 497 -10.37 11.60 22.80
N LYS A 498 -11.10 11.94 23.87
CA LYS A 498 -10.52 11.94 25.23
C LYS A 498 -10.15 10.52 25.69
N LEU A 499 -10.92 9.50 25.27
CA LEU A 499 -10.60 8.10 25.56
C LEU A 499 -9.30 7.63 24.86
N THR A 500 -8.85 8.31 23.81
CA THR A 500 -7.59 8.00 23.10
C THR A 500 -6.35 8.70 23.68
N THR A 501 -6.49 9.57 24.69
CA THR A 501 -5.38 10.40 25.20
C THR A 501 -5.12 10.22 26.71
N THR A 502 -5.48 9.06 27.26
CA THR A 502 -5.18 8.58 28.64
C THR A 502 -5.77 9.38 29.82
N ALA A 503 -6.50 10.47 29.58
CA ALA A 503 -7.22 11.20 30.62
C ALA A 503 -8.49 10.46 31.07
N ARG A 504 -8.36 9.52 32.02
CA ARG A 504 -9.47 8.83 32.70
C ARG A 504 -9.36 9.01 34.21
N GLU A 505 -9.68 10.20 34.72
CA GLU A 505 -9.70 10.41 36.17
C GLU A 505 -10.80 9.52 36.82
N GLY A 506 -10.37 8.42 37.44
CA GLY A 506 -11.14 7.63 38.40
C GLY A 506 -12.22 6.69 37.85
N ARG A 507 -12.19 6.27 36.57
CA ARG A 507 -13.25 5.42 35.97
C ARG A 507 -12.73 4.20 35.22
N ILE A 508 -13.43 3.06 35.33
CA ILE A 508 -13.04 1.77 34.74
C ILE A 508 -14.00 1.36 33.62
N ILE A 509 -13.51 1.14 32.39
CA ILE A 509 -14.30 0.52 31.30
C ILE A 509 -13.87 -0.94 31.13
N ARG A 510 -14.81 -1.88 31.01
CA ARG A 510 -14.50 -3.32 30.85
C ARG A 510 -15.09 -3.86 29.55
N ALA A 511 -14.42 -4.86 28.99
CA ALA A 511 -14.95 -5.68 27.90
C ALA A 511 -15.36 -7.05 28.45
N SER A 512 -16.54 -7.54 28.09
CA SER A 512 -16.97 -8.91 28.39
C SER A 512 -17.30 -9.64 27.10
N CYS A 513 -16.94 -10.91 27.03
CA CYS A 513 -17.33 -11.81 25.94
C CYS A 513 -18.41 -12.81 26.36
N GLN A 514 -19.03 -12.56 27.52
CA GLN A 514 -20.13 -13.33 28.09
C GLN A 514 -21.18 -12.38 28.68
N ASP A 515 -22.44 -12.80 28.65
CA ASP A 515 -23.53 -12.08 29.30
C ASP A 515 -23.27 -11.84 30.79
N LEU A 516 -23.55 -10.63 31.25
CA LEU A 516 -23.41 -10.22 32.65
C LEU A 516 -24.76 -9.76 33.21
N THR A 517 -25.00 -10.00 34.49
CA THR A 517 -26.16 -9.48 35.21
C THR A 517 -25.94 -8.01 35.53
N GLN A 518 -26.85 -7.13 35.13
CA GLN A 518 -26.81 -5.70 35.44
C GLN A 518 -27.48 -5.42 36.79
N ALA A 519 -26.70 -5.07 37.82
CA ALA A 519 -27.23 -4.76 39.14
C ALA A 519 -27.99 -3.42 39.14
N GLY A 520 -29.19 -3.39 39.71
CA GLY A 520 -30.04 -2.18 39.74
C GLY A 520 -30.93 -1.97 38.51
N PHE A 521 -30.97 -2.94 37.58
CA PHE A 521 -31.84 -2.91 36.41
C PHE A 521 -32.99 -3.91 36.59
N ASP A 522 -34.23 -3.44 36.56
CA ASP A 522 -35.43 -4.29 36.64
C ASP A 522 -35.56 -5.24 35.42
N ILE A 523 -35.04 -4.81 34.27
CA ILE A 523 -35.04 -5.58 33.02
C ILE A 523 -33.60 -5.84 32.59
N GLN A 524 -33.24 -7.12 32.54
CA GLN A 524 -31.89 -7.57 32.18
C GLN A 524 -31.72 -7.65 30.65
N THR A 525 -30.72 -6.95 30.12
CA THR A 525 -30.25 -7.06 28.75
C THR A 525 -29.27 -8.22 28.64
N ARG A 526 -29.41 -9.02 27.59
CA ARG A 526 -28.55 -10.17 27.27
C ARG A 526 -28.28 -10.23 25.78
N CYS A 527 -27.16 -10.80 25.35
CA CYS A 527 -26.84 -11.07 23.94
C CYS A 527 -27.99 -11.79 23.23
N ASN A 528 -28.70 -12.69 23.93
CA ASN A 528 -29.86 -13.38 23.37
C ASN A 528 -31.14 -12.55 23.28
N SER A 529 -31.25 -11.46 24.05
CA SER A 529 -32.40 -10.56 24.07
C SER A 529 -32.28 -9.40 23.07
N ILE A 530 -31.06 -9.02 22.68
CA ILE A 530 -30.77 -8.03 21.61
C ILE A 530 -30.78 -8.66 20.21
N LYS A 531 -31.58 -9.71 20.03
CA LYS A 531 -31.80 -10.32 18.73
C LYS A 531 -32.77 -9.47 17.93
N GLY A 532 -32.30 -8.90 16.82
CA GLY A 532 -33.21 -8.61 15.73
C GLY A 532 -33.80 -9.92 15.18
N ALA A 533 -34.84 -9.85 14.34
CA ALA A 533 -35.34 -11.02 13.58
C ALA A 533 -34.24 -11.68 12.71
N ALA A 534 -33.08 -11.04 12.66
CA ALA A 534 -31.90 -11.42 11.97
C ALA A 534 -30.68 -11.65 12.91
N GLY A 535 -30.87 -12.06 14.18
CA GLY A 535 -29.75 -12.41 15.08
C GLY A 535 -29.19 -11.25 15.92
N THR A 536 -28.11 -11.51 16.65
CA THR A 536 -27.52 -10.61 17.66
C THR A 536 -26.75 -9.44 17.03
N ILE A 537 -27.02 -8.21 17.47
CA ILE A 537 -26.27 -6.99 17.13
C ILE A 537 -24.98 -6.96 17.97
N GLY A 538 -23.93 -6.27 17.50
CA GLY A 538 -22.53 -6.32 18.00
C GLY A 538 -22.33 -6.47 19.51
N GLY A 539 -23.11 -5.81 20.36
CA GLY A 539 -23.05 -6.00 21.80
C GLY A 539 -24.18 -5.30 22.54
N TYR A 540 -23.94 -5.06 23.83
CA TYR A 540 -24.66 -4.06 24.63
C TYR A 540 -23.70 -3.47 25.67
N ALA A 541 -23.98 -2.27 26.16
CA ALA A 541 -23.19 -1.65 27.22
C ALA A 541 -24.06 -1.15 28.38
N PHE A 542 -23.52 -1.13 29.59
CA PHE A 542 -24.19 -0.67 30.82
C PHE A 542 -23.17 -0.18 31.86
N ASP A 543 -23.63 0.47 32.93
CA ASP A 543 -22.79 0.98 34.03
C ASP A 543 -22.88 0.08 35.27
N ASP A 544 -21.75 -0.16 35.95
CA ASP A 544 -21.67 -1.07 37.10
C ASP A 544 -22.01 -0.31 38.40
N ALA A 545 -23.30 -0.26 38.76
CA ALA A 545 -23.86 0.65 39.77
C ALA A 545 -23.41 0.50 41.25
N THR A 546 -22.41 -0.32 41.59
CA THR A 546 -22.23 -0.76 43.00
C THR A 546 -21.09 -0.14 43.81
N SER A 547 -20.29 0.81 43.28
CA SER A 547 -19.44 1.75 44.07
C SER A 547 -18.27 2.40 43.30
N SER A 548 -18.09 2.13 42.00
CA SER A 548 -17.04 2.76 41.20
C SER A 548 -17.62 3.22 39.87
N PRO A 549 -17.41 4.49 39.44
CA PRO A 549 -17.93 4.96 38.16
C PRO A 549 -17.25 4.18 37.03
N GLY A 550 -17.98 3.34 36.29
CA GLY A 550 -17.35 2.45 35.32
C GLY A 550 -18.30 1.55 34.53
N GLY A 551 -18.17 1.60 33.20
CA GLY A 551 -19.06 0.91 32.28
C GLY A 551 -18.50 -0.40 31.73
N THR A 552 -19.38 -1.36 31.46
CA THR A 552 -19.02 -2.63 30.82
C THR A 552 -19.68 -2.74 29.44
N ILE A 553 -18.88 -3.08 28.42
CA ILE A 553 -19.35 -3.46 27.09
C ILE A 553 -19.31 -4.97 26.98
N VAL A 554 -20.44 -5.59 26.64
CA VAL A 554 -20.55 -7.01 26.35
C VAL A 554 -20.56 -7.22 24.83
N PHE A 555 -19.46 -7.74 24.30
CA PHE A 555 -19.33 -8.08 22.88
C PHE A 555 -20.00 -9.44 22.61
N CYS A 556 -21.07 -9.42 21.82
CA CYS A 556 -21.86 -10.59 21.49
C CYS A 556 -21.33 -11.29 20.22
N GLY A 557 -21.85 -12.50 19.93
CA GLY A 557 -21.38 -13.29 18.78
C GLY A 557 -21.42 -12.56 17.43
N GLY A 558 -22.31 -11.58 17.27
CA GLY A 558 -22.39 -10.72 16.07
C GLY A 558 -21.14 -9.86 15.83
N PHE A 559 -20.42 -9.44 16.87
CA PHE A 559 -19.17 -8.68 16.74
C PHE A 559 -18.01 -9.53 16.18
N PHE A 560 -18.02 -10.82 16.49
CA PHE A 560 -17.02 -11.79 16.04
C PHE A 560 -17.44 -12.52 14.76
N ALA A 561 -18.60 -12.19 14.18
CA ALA A 561 -19.15 -12.89 13.03
C ALA A 561 -18.42 -12.51 11.73
N PRO A 562 -18.34 -13.43 10.75
CA PRO A 562 -17.84 -13.13 9.41
C PRO A 562 -18.59 -11.96 8.75
N GLY A 563 -17.87 -11.12 7.99
CA GLY A 563 -18.41 -9.88 7.41
C GLY A 563 -18.32 -8.66 8.31
N GLN A 564 -17.61 -8.76 9.44
CA GLN A 564 -17.16 -7.65 10.28
C GLN A 564 -15.63 -7.63 10.25
N GLU A 565 -15.06 -7.07 9.20
CA GLU A 565 -13.60 -7.07 9.00
C GLU A 565 -12.92 -5.96 9.80
N HIS A 566 -11.59 -6.04 9.97
CA HIS A 566 -10.80 -4.91 10.49
C HIS A 566 -10.62 -3.82 9.43
N LEU A 567 -10.37 -2.59 9.85
CA LEU A 567 -10.32 -1.41 8.97
C LEU A 567 -9.37 -1.59 7.78
N ALA A 568 -8.24 -2.28 7.96
CA ALA A 568 -7.31 -2.55 6.86
C ALA A 568 -7.92 -3.39 5.73
N ALA A 569 -8.74 -4.39 6.05
CA ALA A 569 -9.41 -5.22 5.04
C ALA A 569 -10.57 -4.45 4.37
N VAL A 570 -11.27 -3.62 5.13
CA VAL A 570 -12.28 -2.69 4.61
C VAL A 570 -11.65 -1.69 3.63
N GLN A 571 -10.51 -1.10 3.98
CA GLN A 571 -9.78 -0.16 3.13
C GLN A 571 -9.33 -0.83 1.83
N ARG A 572 -8.79 -2.05 1.88
CA ARG A 572 -8.43 -2.82 0.67
C ARG A 572 -9.62 -3.06 -0.27
N GLU A 573 -10.80 -3.35 0.26
CA GLU A 573 -12.01 -3.53 -0.58
C GLU A 573 -12.44 -2.23 -1.26
N LEU A 574 -12.27 -1.09 -0.57
CA LEU A 574 -12.62 0.23 -1.08
C LEU A 574 -11.59 0.70 -2.12
N ASP A 575 -10.31 0.49 -1.88
CA ASP A 575 -9.22 0.82 -2.81
C ASP A 575 -9.36 0.04 -4.12
N ALA A 576 -9.75 -1.24 -4.02
CA ALA A 576 -9.98 -2.11 -5.18
C ALA A 576 -11.22 -1.72 -6.01
N HIS A 577 -12.16 -0.94 -5.45
CA HIS A 577 -13.44 -0.64 -6.09
C HIS A 577 -13.84 0.82 -5.86
N ARG A 578 -13.37 1.72 -6.73
CA ARG A 578 -13.69 3.16 -6.71
C ARG A 578 -15.18 3.51 -6.64
N THR A 579 -16.08 2.61 -7.09
CA THR A 579 -17.53 2.76 -6.96
C THR A 579 -18.06 2.51 -5.55
N LYS A 580 -17.39 1.63 -4.79
CA LYS A 580 -17.70 1.31 -3.38
C LYS A 580 -17.23 2.41 -2.42
N GLN A 581 -16.20 3.17 -2.80
CA GLN A 581 -15.68 4.31 -2.03
C GLN A 581 -16.74 5.38 -1.74
N LYS A 582 -17.76 5.46 -2.61
CA LYS A 582 -18.84 6.44 -2.50
C LYS A 582 -20.02 6.00 -1.64
N ASP A 583 -20.00 4.75 -1.17
CA ASP A 583 -21.11 4.15 -0.45
C ASP A 583 -20.65 3.67 0.93
N SER A 584 -21.20 4.30 1.98
CA SER A 584 -20.95 3.98 3.38
C SER A 584 -21.28 2.52 3.75
N ILE A 585 -22.02 1.81 2.90
CA ILE A 585 -22.31 0.38 3.07
C ILE A 585 -21.06 -0.48 2.93
N PHE A 586 -20.01 -0.03 2.25
CA PHE A 586 -18.76 -0.79 2.11
C PHE A 586 -17.75 -0.44 3.21
N MET A 587 -18.08 0.51 4.09
CA MET A 587 -17.32 0.86 5.31
C MET A 587 -17.80 0.04 6.53
N ASN A 588 -17.97 -1.28 6.37
CA ASN A 588 -18.37 -2.17 7.47
C ASN A 588 -17.19 -2.92 8.04
N GLY A 589 -16.88 -2.64 9.30
CA GLY A 589 -15.88 -3.38 10.04
C GLY A 589 -16.11 -3.29 11.54
N LYS A 590 -15.35 -4.05 12.32
CA LYS A 590 -15.48 -4.16 13.80
C LYS A 590 -15.40 -2.81 14.54
N PHE A 591 -14.75 -1.81 13.94
CA PHE A 591 -14.70 -0.45 14.47
C PHE A 591 -16.10 0.17 14.65
N ARG A 592 -17.03 -0.13 13.73
CA ARG A 592 -18.36 0.47 13.68
C ARG A 592 -19.33 -0.02 14.77
N PRO A 593 -19.54 -1.33 14.98
CA PRO A 593 -20.34 -1.82 16.10
C PRO A 593 -19.71 -1.43 17.44
N MET A 594 -18.39 -1.29 17.54
CA MET A 594 -17.78 -0.86 18.79
C MET A 594 -17.99 0.64 19.09
N ILE A 595 -17.91 1.54 18.09
CA ILE A 595 -18.30 2.95 18.30
C ILE A 595 -19.75 3.01 18.77
N HIS A 596 -20.63 2.23 18.16
CA HIS A 596 -22.03 2.14 18.57
C HIS A 596 -22.18 1.72 20.05
N GLU A 597 -21.52 0.65 20.48
CA GLU A 597 -21.59 0.22 21.89
C GLU A 597 -20.99 1.24 22.86
N LEU A 598 -19.95 1.97 22.44
CA LEU A 598 -19.35 3.03 23.25
C LEU A 598 -20.30 4.21 23.47
N VAL A 599 -21.17 4.53 22.51
CA VAL A 599 -22.16 5.61 22.64
C VAL A 599 -23.21 5.31 23.71
N HIS A 600 -23.50 4.03 23.95
CA HIS A 600 -24.40 3.61 25.05
C HIS A 600 -23.80 3.86 26.43
N LEU A 601 -22.50 4.13 26.54
CA LEU A 601 -21.88 4.55 27.80
C LEU A 601 -22.21 6.03 28.07
N PRO A 602 -22.73 6.36 29.27
CA PRO A 602 -23.00 7.76 29.65
C PRO A 602 -21.75 8.64 29.63
N SER A 603 -20.60 8.03 29.93
CA SER A 603 -19.27 8.66 29.86
C SER A 603 -18.91 9.15 28.44
N VAL A 604 -19.60 8.67 27.42
CA VAL A 604 -19.43 9.08 26.02
C VAL A 604 -20.56 10.00 25.56
N SER A 605 -21.82 9.72 25.90
CA SER A 605 -22.99 10.36 25.27
C SER A 605 -23.48 11.69 25.86
N HIS A 606 -23.31 11.96 27.16
CA HIS A 606 -24.08 13.06 27.80
C HIS A 606 -23.26 14.21 28.42
N ASN A 607 -21.94 14.28 28.24
CA ASN A 607 -21.07 15.28 28.93
C ASN A 607 -21.28 15.35 30.47
N LEU A 608 -22.04 14.41 31.03
CA LEU A 608 -22.44 14.33 32.41
C LEU A 608 -21.86 13.02 32.96
N ILE A 609 -21.08 13.19 34.02
CA ILE A 609 -20.71 12.13 34.93
C ILE A 609 -21.98 11.84 35.74
N GLY A 610 -22.82 10.94 35.23
CA GLY A 610 -24.08 10.54 35.84
C GLY A 610 -23.90 9.64 37.06
N SER A 611 -24.96 9.53 37.86
CA SER A 611 -24.99 8.95 39.21
C SER A 611 -25.16 7.41 39.25
N GLY A 612 -25.05 6.74 38.10
CA GLY A 612 -25.21 5.29 37.97
C GLY A 612 -26.66 4.80 38.16
N LYS A 613 -27.68 5.64 37.90
CA LYS A 613 -29.11 5.28 38.00
C LYS A 613 -29.68 4.82 36.64
N GLU A 614 -30.76 4.03 36.67
CA GLU A 614 -31.51 3.57 35.47
C GLU A 614 -31.95 4.71 34.54
N ASP A 615 -32.11 5.92 35.08
CA ASP A 615 -32.49 7.11 34.31
C ASP A 615 -31.30 7.76 33.58
N ASP A 616 -30.06 7.48 34.00
CA ASP A 616 -28.82 8.05 33.43
C ASP A 616 -28.23 7.18 32.32
N VAL A 617 -28.63 5.90 32.27
CA VAL A 617 -28.23 4.95 31.24
C VAL A 617 -29.48 4.18 30.87
N ILE A 618 -29.98 4.40 29.66
CA ILE A 618 -30.26 3.39 28.65
C ILE A 618 -30.85 4.23 27.50
N ILE A 619 -30.13 4.38 26.38
CA ILE A 619 -30.83 4.54 25.11
C ILE A 619 -31.60 3.22 24.94
N LYS A 620 -32.86 3.20 25.39
CA LYS A 620 -33.71 2.00 25.27
C LYS A 620 -34.04 1.95 23.80
N ASP A 621 -33.27 1.12 23.11
CA ASP A 621 -33.51 0.60 21.78
C ASP A 621 -35.04 0.29 21.72
N GLN A 622 -35.87 1.18 21.16
CA GLN A 622 -37.32 1.14 21.34
C GLN A 622 -37.95 0.02 20.49
N TYR A 623 -39.14 -0.40 20.90
CA TYR A 623 -39.99 -1.30 20.12
C TYR A 623 -41.00 -0.49 19.32
N ILE A 624 -41.21 -0.87 18.06
CA ILE A 624 -42.14 -0.21 17.15
C ILE A 624 -43.57 -0.51 17.61
N GLY A 625 -44.30 0.52 18.03
CA GLY A 625 -45.75 0.59 17.91
C GLY A 625 -46.14 0.91 16.47
N ALA A 626 -47.23 0.33 15.98
CA ALA A 626 -47.62 0.29 14.57
C ALA A 626 -48.29 1.59 14.04
N ASP A 627 -48.12 2.73 14.69
CA ASP A 627 -48.98 3.91 14.51
C ASP A 627 -48.24 5.22 14.23
N GLN A 628 -47.09 5.18 13.55
CA GLN A 628 -46.35 6.40 13.13
C GLN A 628 -46.37 6.68 11.62
N GLN A 629 -47.48 6.41 10.92
CA GLN A 629 -47.65 6.79 9.51
C GLN A 629 -48.00 8.27 9.28
N THR A 630 -48.01 9.14 10.30
CA THR A 630 -48.60 10.49 10.17
C THR A 630 -47.82 11.67 10.77
N ASN A 631 -46.54 11.56 11.15
CA ASN A 631 -45.85 12.73 11.73
C ASN A 631 -44.52 13.16 11.09
N ALA A 632 -44.41 14.47 10.93
CA ALA A 632 -43.38 15.24 10.24
C ALA A 632 -42.01 15.35 10.97
N TYR A 633 -41.58 14.35 11.75
CA TYR A 633 -40.27 14.34 12.42
C TYR A 633 -39.71 12.91 12.57
N LYS A 634 -38.52 12.64 12.01
CA LYS A 634 -37.19 12.53 12.67
C LYS A 634 -37.01 11.28 13.56
N VAL A 635 -36.13 10.35 13.15
CA VAL A 635 -35.57 9.29 14.02
C VAL A 635 -34.09 9.04 13.67
N TYR A 636 -33.21 9.04 14.69
CA TYR A 636 -31.73 9.02 14.58
C TYR A 636 -31.09 7.81 15.27
N MET A 637 -29.83 7.55 14.88
CA MET A 637 -28.76 6.68 15.43
C MET A 637 -29.13 5.26 15.93
N PRO A 638 -29.89 5.01 17.01
CA PRO A 638 -30.10 3.62 17.50
C PRO A 638 -31.33 2.89 16.88
N GLU A 639 -32.45 3.57 16.68
CA GLU A 639 -33.74 2.96 16.31
C GLU A 639 -33.79 2.31 14.92
N MET A 640 -33.13 2.92 13.94
CA MET A 640 -33.17 2.43 12.55
C MET A 640 -32.30 1.18 12.37
N VAL A 641 -31.18 1.10 13.09
CA VAL A 641 -30.29 -0.08 13.15
C VAL A 641 -31.07 -1.26 13.74
N LYS A 642 -31.83 -1.03 14.82
CA LYS A 642 -32.71 -2.04 15.41
C LYS A 642 -33.82 -2.52 14.46
N LYS A 643 -34.42 -1.62 13.68
CA LYS A 643 -35.48 -1.93 12.68
C LYS A 643 -34.96 -2.74 11.48
N LEU A 644 -33.75 -2.44 11.00
CA LEU A 644 -33.13 -3.17 9.88
C LEU A 644 -32.59 -4.55 10.33
N ALA A 645 -32.14 -4.67 11.58
CA ALA A 645 -31.76 -5.95 12.20
C ALA A 645 -32.98 -6.87 12.39
N ARG A 646 -34.20 -6.33 12.33
CA ARG A 646 -35.48 -7.06 12.36
C ARG A 646 -35.96 -7.58 10.99
N MET A 647 -35.22 -7.40 9.90
CA MET A 647 -35.64 -7.87 8.56
C MET A 647 -34.58 -8.78 7.92
N ARG A 648 -34.86 -10.09 7.86
CA ARG A 648 -33.89 -11.14 7.49
C ARG A 648 -33.23 -10.94 6.11
N THR A 649 -33.96 -10.38 5.14
CA THR A 649 -33.48 -10.10 3.78
C THR A 649 -32.79 -8.75 3.64
N ARG A 650 -32.79 -7.91 4.68
CA ARG A 650 -32.20 -6.55 4.69
C ARG A 650 -31.20 -6.37 5.84
N ARG A 651 -30.74 -7.49 6.42
CA ARG A 651 -29.69 -7.56 7.44
C ARG A 651 -28.37 -6.95 6.94
N TYR A 652 -28.13 -6.96 5.63
CA TYR A 652 -26.99 -6.31 4.98
C TYR A 652 -27.12 -4.77 4.88
N LEU A 653 -28.22 -4.17 5.40
CA LEU A 653 -28.48 -2.73 5.42
C LEU A 653 -28.43 -2.12 6.84
N THR A 654 -28.28 -2.91 7.92
CA THR A 654 -28.02 -2.37 9.28
C THR A 654 -26.73 -1.55 9.34
N THR A 655 -25.80 -1.95 8.48
CA THR A 655 -24.59 -1.34 7.96
C THR A 655 -24.75 0.05 7.34
N ALA A 656 -25.96 0.57 7.17
CA ALA A 656 -26.16 1.90 6.58
C ALA A 656 -26.19 3.05 7.61
N ASN A 657 -26.48 2.82 8.91
CA ASN A 657 -26.82 3.92 9.82
C ASN A 657 -26.25 3.87 11.25
N ALA A 658 -25.24 3.03 11.52
CA ALA A 658 -24.41 3.23 12.71
C ALA A 658 -23.40 4.37 12.43
N ASP A 659 -23.69 5.54 12.99
CA ASP A 659 -22.80 6.63 13.41
C ASP A 659 -21.65 7.01 12.45
N THR A 660 -21.99 7.40 11.22
CA THR A 660 -21.02 7.71 10.17
C THR A 660 -20.41 9.10 10.28
N TYR A 661 -19.15 9.12 10.74
CA TYR A 661 -18.10 10.03 10.25
C TYR A 661 -16.88 9.30 9.67
N ALA A 662 -17.00 8.02 9.32
CA ALA A 662 -15.89 7.27 8.74
C ALA A 662 -15.70 7.56 7.23
N TRP A 663 -15.50 8.82 6.86
CA TRP A 663 -15.47 9.24 5.45
C TRP A 663 -14.38 10.29 5.19
N TYR A 664 -13.11 9.89 5.36
CA TYR A 664 -11.97 10.72 4.92
C TYR A 664 -10.76 9.93 4.40
N THR A 665 -10.83 8.60 4.28
CA THR A 665 -9.72 7.80 3.75
C THR A 665 -9.81 7.52 2.25
N VAL A 666 -10.81 8.08 1.55
CA VAL A 666 -11.09 7.73 0.15
C VAL A 666 -11.23 8.91 -0.81
N GLU A 667 -11.24 10.16 -0.33
CA GLU A 667 -11.28 11.35 -1.20
C GLU A 667 -9.96 12.12 -1.31
N ASN A 668 -8.92 11.79 -0.53
CA ASN A 668 -7.74 12.66 -0.39
C ASN A 668 -6.38 12.06 -0.80
N ASP A 669 -6.36 11.06 -1.67
CA ASP A 669 -5.15 10.69 -2.41
C ASP A 669 -5.44 10.77 -3.91
N ASP A 670 -5.24 11.96 -4.48
CA ASP A 670 -4.61 12.18 -5.80
C ASP A 670 -4.59 13.69 -6.14
N ASP A 671 -3.45 14.35 -5.85
CA ASP A 671 -2.67 15.25 -6.75
C ASP A 671 -2.03 16.48 -6.06
N PRO A 672 -0.70 16.49 -5.82
CA PRO A 672 0.06 17.67 -5.45
C PRO A 672 0.68 18.35 -6.68
N THR A 673 -0.11 18.73 -7.69
CA THR A 673 0.36 19.67 -8.73
C THR A 673 -0.75 20.60 -9.22
N THR A 674 -0.93 21.75 -8.57
CA THR A 674 -1.15 23.05 -9.23
C THR A 674 -1.22 24.17 -8.19
N THR A 675 -0.10 24.83 -7.92
CA THR A 675 -0.15 26.27 -7.62
C THR A 675 -0.49 27.00 -8.92
N SER A 676 -1.78 27.05 -9.27
CA SER A 676 -2.30 28.06 -10.18
C SER A 676 -3.03 29.09 -9.34
N SER A 677 -2.51 30.31 -9.35
CA SER A 677 -3.15 31.52 -8.84
C SER A 677 -4.37 31.88 -9.70
N ALA A 678 -5.40 31.03 -9.69
CA ALA A 678 -6.69 31.33 -10.30
C ALA A 678 -7.66 31.86 -9.21
N PRO A 679 -8.46 32.91 -9.50
CA PRO A 679 -9.55 33.34 -8.62
C PRO A 679 -10.52 32.18 -8.38
N PRO A 680 -11.31 32.20 -7.29
CA PRO A 680 -12.24 31.11 -6.95
C PRO A 680 -13.11 30.73 -8.15
N GLU A 681 -13.11 29.44 -8.45
CA GLU A 681 -13.90 28.85 -9.53
C GLU A 681 -15.39 29.16 -9.31
N PRO A 682 -16.09 29.75 -10.30
CA PRO A 682 -17.50 30.06 -10.17
C PRO A 682 -18.31 28.76 -10.08
N GLN A 683 -19.19 28.71 -9.07
CA GLN A 683 -20.23 27.70 -8.91
C GLN A 683 -20.88 27.36 -10.26
N PRO A 684 -21.12 26.07 -10.61
CA PRO A 684 -21.91 25.71 -11.78
C PRO A 684 -23.29 26.37 -11.65
N THR A 685 -23.56 27.36 -12.49
CA THR A 685 -24.87 27.97 -12.58
C THR A 685 -25.88 26.90 -12.93
N ALA A 686 -26.83 26.67 -12.02
CA ALA A 686 -28.02 25.86 -12.24
C ALA A 686 -28.82 26.45 -13.41
N GLN A 687 -28.57 25.98 -14.63
CA GLN A 687 -29.51 26.16 -15.72
C GLN A 687 -30.67 25.20 -15.50
N SER A 688 -31.89 25.73 -15.42
CA SER A 688 -33.10 24.92 -15.27
C SER A 688 -33.29 24.05 -16.51
N THR A 689 -33.09 22.74 -16.37
CA THR A 689 -33.36 21.78 -17.44
C THR A 689 -34.81 21.34 -17.42
N THR A 690 -35.44 21.26 -18.59
CA THR A 690 -36.80 20.69 -18.75
C THR A 690 -36.71 19.35 -19.48
N TYR A 691 -37.67 18.46 -19.22
CA TYR A 691 -37.69 17.10 -19.73
C TYR A 691 -38.94 16.88 -20.59
N ASP A 692 -38.81 16.11 -21.67
CA ASP A 692 -39.96 15.54 -22.36
C ASP A 692 -39.70 14.09 -22.75
N CYS A 693 -40.75 13.27 -22.78
CA CYS A 693 -40.66 11.86 -23.18
C CYS A 693 -40.99 11.66 -24.66
N LYS A 694 -40.67 12.66 -25.51
CA LYS A 694 -40.88 12.57 -26.95
C LYS A 694 -39.71 11.85 -27.60
N GLY A 695 -40.03 11.10 -28.64
CA GLY A 695 -39.08 10.37 -29.46
C GLY A 695 -39.75 9.96 -30.76
N SER A 696 -39.11 9.08 -31.52
CA SER A 696 -39.75 8.46 -32.68
C SER A 696 -41.00 7.69 -32.25
N GLY A 697 -41.98 7.52 -33.15
CA GLY A 697 -43.16 6.69 -32.89
C GLY A 697 -42.83 5.23 -32.55
N ILE A 698 -41.60 4.79 -32.87
CA ILE A 698 -41.09 3.44 -32.60
C ILE A 698 -40.75 3.26 -31.10
N CYS A 699 -40.50 4.34 -30.37
CA CYS A 699 -40.22 4.29 -28.94
C CYS A 699 -41.36 3.66 -28.12
N GLY A 700 -42.61 3.75 -28.60
CA GLY A 700 -43.77 3.12 -27.97
C GLY A 700 -43.97 1.63 -28.32
N LEU A 701 -43.24 1.09 -29.30
CA LEU A 701 -43.41 -0.30 -29.74
C LEU A 701 -42.70 -1.27 -28.79
N SER A 702 -43.32 -2.40 -28.47
CA SER A 702 -42.75 -3.44 -27.60
C SER A 702 -41.43 -4.04 -28.13
N THR A 703 -41.15 -3.87 -29.42
CA THR A 703 -39.89 -4.29 -30.07
C THR A 703 -38.70 -3.41 -29.67
N PHE A 704 -38.93 -2.19 -29.20
CA PHE A 704 -37.87 -1.31 -28.71
C PHE A 704 -37.50 -1.62 -27.26
N GLN A 705 -36.25 -2.01 -27.02
CA GLN A 705 -35.78 -2.43 -25.70
C GLN A 705 -34.85 -1.38 -25.06
N VAL A 706 -35.20 -0.92 -23.87
CA VAL A 706 -34.46 0.09 -23.08
C VAL A 706 -33.01 -0.33 -22.81
N LYS A 707 -32.75 -1.64 -22.70
CA LYS A 707 -31.40 -2.20 -22.52
C LYS A 707 -30.38 -1.69 -23.56
N TYR A 708 -30.83 -1.35 -24.77
CA TYR A 708 -29.96 -0.80 -25.79
C TYR A 708 -29.59 0.66 -25.49
N CYS A 709 -30.49 1.44 -24.91
CA CYS A 709 -30.20 2.79 -24.41
C CYS A 709 -29.24 2.74 -23.23
N ASP A 710 -29.45 1.78 -22.32
CA ASP A 710 -28.56 1.56 -21.17
C ASP A 710 -27.15 1.18 -21.63
N ARG A 711 -27.02 0.37 -22.68
CA ARG A 711 -25.71 0.06 -23.26
C ARG A 711 -25.10 1.27 -23.95
N ALA A 712 -25.86 1.98 -24.78
CA ALA A 712 -25.37 3.16 -25.49
C ALA A 712 -24.83 4.23 -24.52
N ILE A 713 -25.51 4.49 -23.40
CA ILE A 713 -25.07 5.48 -22.40
C ILE A 713 -23.88 5.01 -21.57
N ASN A 714 -23.81 3.71 -21.24
CA ASN A 714 -22.70 3.15 -20.45
C ASN A 714 -21.43 2.91 -21.28
N SER A 715 -21.54 2.90 -22.61
CA SER A 715 -20.41 2.77 -23.54
C SER A 715 -19.84 4.12 -24.03
N LEU A 716 -20.28 5.25 -23.46
CA LEU A 716 -19.63 6.54 -23.67
C LEU A 716 -18.26 6.60 -22.96
N ILE A 717 -17.39 7.51 -23.40
CA ILE A 717 -16.17 7.89 -22.67
C ILE A 717 -16.61 8.57 -21.36
N ARG A 718 -16.49 7.84 -20.24
CA ARG A 718 -16.97 8.23 -18.90
C ARG A 718 -15.99 9.16 -18.17
N ASN A 719 -15.85 10.39 -18.65
CA ASN A 719 -15.08 11.44 -17.98
C ASN A 719 -15.81 12.80 -18.04
N ASP A 720 -15.21 13.83 -17.45
CA ASP A 720 -15.77 15.19 -17.40
C ASP A 720 -15.32 16.09 -18.57
N ASP A 721 -14.53 15.57 -19.51
CA ASP A 721 -14.14 16.30 -20.71
C ASP A 721 -15.32 16.44 -21.68
N LYS A 722 -15.51 17.63 -22.26
CA LYS A 722 -16.60 17.95 -23.20
C LYS A 722 -16.35 17.34 -24.58
N ASN A 723 -16.56 16.03 -24.65
CA ASN A 723 -16.27 15.18 -25.80
C ASN A 723 -17.40 15.10 -26.82
N TYR A 724 -18.64 15.45 -26.44
CA TYR A 724 -19.84 15.17 -27.22
C TYR A 724 -20.60 16.44 -27.61
N GLY A 725 -20.92 16.63 -28.90
CA GLY A 725 -21.79 17.71 -29.38
C GLY A 725 -21.22 18.54 -30.54
N ASP A 726 -21.68 19.78 -30.69
CA ASP A 726 -21.38 20.64 -31.84
C ASP A 726 -19.88 21.00 -31.94
N GLY A 727 -19.28 20.80 -33.11
CA GLY A 727 -17.85 20.98 -33.35
C GLY A 727 -16.94 19.94 -32.68
N LYS A 728 -17.49 18.86 -32.10
CA LYS A 728 -16.72 17.73 -31.54
C LYS A 728 -16.69 16.54 -32.50
N ALA A 729 -15.71 15.66 -32.28
CA ALA A 729 -15.54 14.44 -33.08
C ALA A 729 -16.68 13.43 -32.86
N LEU A 730 -17.35 13.50 -31.71
CA LEU A 730 -18.45 12.62 -31.32
C LEU A 730 -19.68 13.46 -31.00
N SER A 731 -20.86 13.00 -31.39
CA SER A 731 -22.15 13.61 -30.99
C SER A 731 -22.91 12.75 -29.97
N GLY A 732 -22.46 11.53 -29.74
CA GLY A 732 -23.06 10.58 -28.81
C GLY A 732 -22.65 9.15 -29.12
N ASN A 733 -23.52 8.20 -28.82
CA ASN A 733 -23.31 6.77 -29.11
C ASN A 733 -24.64 6.07 -29.42
N CYS A 734 -24.59 4.97 -30.18
CA CYS A 734 -25.73 4.08 -30.37
C CYS A 734 -25.36 2.62 -30.09
N TRP A 735 -26.32 1.83 -29.62
CA TRP A 735 -26.20 0.37 -29.52
C TRP A 735 -27.39 -0.32 -30.20
N GLY A 736 -27.10 -1.26 -31.10
CA GLY A 736 -28.08 -1.97 -31.92
C GLY A 736 -28.25 -3.45 -31.58
N ASP A 737 -29.31 -4.06 -32.11
CA ASP A 737 -29.43 -5.51 -32.26
C ASP A 737 -28.74 -6.01 -33.54
N ALA A 738 -28.90 -7.30 -33.87
CA ALA A 738 -28.27 -7.91 -35.04
C ALA A 738 -28.73 -7.31 -36.40
N THR A 739 -29.80 -6.52 -36.40
CA THR A 739 -30.34 -5.79 -37.56
C THR A 739 -29.96 -4.30 -37.55
N ASP A 740 -29.03 -3.91 -36.67
CA ASP A 740 -28.53 -2.55 -36.44
C ASP A 740 -29.61 -1.57 -35.97
N ASN A 741 -30.71 -2.10 -35.44
CA ASN A 741 -31.81 -1.36 -34.87
C ASN A 741 -31.67 -1.32 -33.35
N GLY A 742 -31.71 -0.14 -32.75
CA GLY A 742 -31.53 -0.03 -31.31
C GLY A 742 -31.73 1.39 -30.80
N CYS A 743 -30.90 1.81 -29.86
CA CYS A 743 -31.08 3.07 -29.17
C CYS A 743 -29.82 3.92 -29.19
N GLY A 744 -30.00 5.20 -29.54
CA GLY A 744 -28.96 6.20 -29.54
C GLY A 744 -29.16 7.27 -28.47
N VAL A 745 -28.04 7.75 -27.94
CA VAL A 745 -27.97 8.84 -26.96
C VAL A 745 -27.08 9.93 -27.54
N PHE A 746 -27.63 11.11 -27.83
CA PHE A 746 -26.94 12.15 -28.59
C PHE A 746 -27.15 13.54 -28.04
N VAL A 747 -26.15 14.40 -28.27
CA VAL A 747 -26.15 15.82 -27.97
C VAL A 747 -26.40 16.58 -29.27
N THR A 748 -27.38 17.48 -29.26
CA THR A 748 -27.82 18.24 -30.43
C THR A 748 -28.07 19.70 -30.08
N GLY A 749 -27.73 20.62 -30.98
CA GLY A 749 -27.89 22.07 -30.77
C GLY A 749 -26.60 22.83 -31.06
N LYS A 750 -26.70 24.06 -31.59
CA LYS A 750 -25.53 24.87 -31.95
C LYS A 750 -24.79 25.34 -30.69
N GLY A 751 -23.49 25.07 -30.59
CA GLY A 751 -22.68 25.32 -29.39
C GLY A 751 -22.92 24.37 -28.22
N CYS A 752 -23.76 23.34 -28.40
CA CYS A 752 -24.10 22.37 -27.36
C CYS A 752 -23.00 21.31 -27.24
N VAL A 753 -22.27 21.31 -26.12
CA VAL A 753 -21.22 20.34 -25.84
C VAL A 753 -21.33 19.81 -24.41
N LEU A 754 -21.36 18.49 -24.24
CA LEU A 754 -21.48 17.80 -22.96
C LEU A 754 -20.35 16.79 -22.77
N SER A 755 -20.01 16.51 -21.51
CA SER A 755 -19.18 15.38 -21.13
C SER A 755 -19.96 14.08 -21.09
N GLY A 756 -19.24 12.95 -21.12
CA GLY A 756 -19.89 11.65 -20.98
C GLY A 756 -20.60 11.53 -19.63
N ASN A 757 -19.99 12.03 -18.55
CA ASN A 757 -20.59 12.05 -17.21
C ASN A 757 -21.88 12.86 -17.17
N GLU A 758 -21.91 14.05 -17.77
CA GLU A 758 -23.12 14.88 -17.86
C GLU A 758 -24.26 14.17 -18.61
N MET A 759 -23.96 13.57 -19.76
CA MET A 759 -24.96 12.82 -20.54
C MET A 759 -25.57 11.67 -19.74
N TRP A 760 -24.78 10.97 -18.91
CA TRP A 760 -25.27 9.84 -18.12
C TRP A 760 -26.10 10.25 -16.92
N TRP A 761 -25.71 11.31 -16.20
CA TRP A 761 -26.58 11.83 -15.13
C TRP A 761 -27.91 12.31 -15.68
N LYS A 762 -27.90 12.92 -16.86
CA LYS A 762 -29.12 13.35 -17.53
C LYS A 762 -29.93 12.21 -18.11
N TYR A 763 -29.30 11.10 -18.48
CA TYR A 763 -29.99 9.84 -18.74
C TYR A 763 -30.71 9.34 -17.49
N GLN A 764 -30.09 9.38 -16.30
CA GLN A 764 -30.75 8.98 -15.05
C GLN A 764 -31.89 9.92 -14.67
N ASP A 765 -31.68 11.24 -14.73
CA ASP A 765 -32.74 12.23 -14.48
C ASP A 765 -33.94 12.03 -15.42
N LEU A 766 -33.70 11.64 -16.67
CA LEU A 766 -34.76 11.37 -17.64
C LEU A 766 -35.59 10.13 -17.28
N ARG A 767 -35.03 9.17 -16.53
CA ARG A 767 -35.69 7.94 -16.05
C ARG A 767 -36.34 8.06 -14.68
N ASP A 768 -35.96 9.09 -13.92
CA ASP A 768 -36.44 9.33 -12.57
C ASP A 768 -37.88 9.87 -12.60
N ASP A 769 -38.80 9.19 -11.90
CA ASP A 769 -40.23 9.50 -11.84
C ASP A 769 -40.50 10.89 -11.24
N ASP A 770 -39.63 11.38 -10.36
CA ASP A 770 -39.75 12.69 -9.72
C ASP A 770 -39.12 13.81 -10.57
N LYS A 771 -38.56 13.48 -11.74
CA LYS A 771 -37.96 14.43 -12.69
C LYS A 771 -38.51 14.27 -14.10
N GLY A 772 -37.91 13.40 -14.91
CA GLY A 772 -38.26 13.21 -16.32
C GLY A 772 -39.38 12.22 -16.56
N GLY A 773 -39.47 11.16 -15.75
CA GLY A 773 -40.51 10.13 -15.80
C GLY A 773 -40.64 9.41 -17.16
N CYS A 774 -39.56 9.31 -17.93
CA CYS A 774 -39.61 8.72 -19.27
C CYS A 774 -39.28 7.24 -19.26
N ASP A 775 -40.25 6.40 -19.61
CA ASP A 775 -40.08 4.95 -19.65
C ASP A 775 -39.08 4.47 -20.70
N ARG A 776 -38.98 5.16 -21.86
CA ARG A 776 -38.24 4.63 -23.03
C ARG A 776 -37.41 5.65 -23.80
N CYS A 777 -38.03 6.62 -24.44
CA CYS A 777 -37.33 7.71 -25.12
C CYS A 777 -37.66 9.03 -24.43
N GLY A 778 -36.79 10.01 -24.62
CA GLY A 778 -37.03 11.33 -24.09
C GLY A 778 -35.83 12.23 -24.31
N SER A 779 -35.94 13.46 -23.84
CA SER A 779 -34.89 14.45 -23.98
C SER A 779 -34.88 15.46 -22.87
N VAL A 780 -33.68 15.99 -22.64
CA VAL A 780 -33.41 17.08 -21.72
C VAL A 780 -33.13 18.33 -22.53
N HIS A 781 -33.82 19.41 -22.23
CA HIS A 781 -33.66 20.73 -22.87
C HIS A 781 -33.05 21.71 -21.88
N TYR A 782 -31.99 22.39 -22.31
CA TYR A 782 -31.24 23.34 -21.48
C TYR A 782 -31.68 24.80 -21.68
N GLY A 783 -32.73 25.04 -22.47
CA GLY A 783 -33.37 26.34 -22.67
C GLY A 783 -32.72 27.25 -23.73
N ASP A 784 -31.49 26.94 -24.16
CA ASP A 784 -30.69 27.67 -25.15
C ASP A 784 -30.66 27.00 -26.55
N GLY A 785 -31.49 25.96 -26.74
CA GLY A 785 -31.49 25.12 -27.94
C GLY A 785 -30.52 23.93 -27.87
N CYS A 786 -29.76 23.76 -26.80
CA CYS A 786 -29.01 22.55 -26.48
C CYS A 786 -29.94 21.45 -25.95
N ARG A 787 -29.79 20.24 -26.48
CA ARG A 787 -30.63 19.09 -26.16
C ARG A 787 -29.83 17.80 -26.10
N PHE A 788 -29.98 17.08 -25.00
CA PHE A 788 -29.59 15.67 -24.89
C PHE A 788 -30.81 14.79 -25.20
N THR A 789 -30.67 13.84 -26.13
CA THR A 789 -31.78 13.05 -26.66
C THR A 789 -31.47 11.55 -26.57
N VAL A 790 -32.43 10.78 -26.04
CA VAL A 790 -32.47 9.32 -26.07
C VAL A 790 -33.57 8.91 -27.04
N ASN A 791 -33.22 8.24 -28.14
CA ASN A 791 -34.19 7.86 -29.16
C ASN A 791 -33.85 6.54 -29.84
N TYR A 792 -34.86 5.93 -30.48
CA TYR A 792 -34.66 4.83 -31.40
C TYR A 792 -33.79 5.27 -32.58
N GLN A 793 -32.84 4.41 -32.95
CA GLN A 793 -31.90 4.67 -34.03
C GLN A 793 -31.72 3.40 -34.88
N THR A 794 -31.61 3.60 -36.19
CA THR A 794 -31.25 2.55 -37.16
C THR A 794 -29.80 2.73 -37.59
N ASN A 795 -29.16 1.65 -38.01
CA ASN A 795 -27.76 1.58 -38.45
C ASN A 795 -26.75 1.89 -37.33
N CYS A 796 -26.94 1.31 -36.15
CA CYS A 796 -25.98 1.43 -35.05
C CYS A 796 -24.80 0.48 -35.29
N ASP A 797 -23.61 1.06 -35.43
CA ASP A 797 -22.35 0.39 -35.79
C ASP A 797 -21.65 -0.30 -34.62
N ASN A 798 -22.01 0.05 -33.38
CA ASN A 798 -21.48 -0.55 -32.16
C ASN A 798 -22.38 -1.71 -31.66
N ARG A 799 -21.79 -2.91 -31.59
CA ARG A 799 -22.45 -4.19 -31.25
C ARG A 799 -21.87 -4.88 -30.03
#